data_AF-A0A7Y4CPU8-F1
#
_entry.id   AF-A0A7Y4CPU8-F1
#
_cell.length_a   1.000
_cell.length_b   1.000
_cell.length_c   1.000
_cell.angle_alpha   90.00
_cell.angle_beta   90.00
_cell.angle_gamma   90.00
#
_symmetry.space_group_name_H-M   'P 1'
#
loop_
_entity.id
_entity.type
_entity.pdbx_description
1 polymer ?
#
loop_
_entity_poly.entity_id
_entity_poly.type
_entity_poly.pdbx_seq_one_letter_code
_entity_poly.pdbx_strand_id
1 'polypeptide(L)'
;MKHDSQKPTFDQQNRDNPNADSANTDLNSWHSIPTKRSFIVLLVVFSIIILSALGAKNLYFRGDYNIFFEGTNKQLMAFDEIQTTFAKTDNLAIVVAPEDGNVFTPETLTLIQNLTVDAWQIPYSSRVDSLANYQHTEAIEDDLLVEDLLYEEYEHTPERIAKVKQIALNEPLLKNALVSASGDVTIVNVTVQLPEVDKTAEVQEVIAAINAMIGKYQAQYPNVEFHKAGIIAMNNAFMTSAQEDSSTLVPLMLLVVLVFLTFMLRSFFSVVATLIVIISSIVATMGLSGWAGMFLSTATVNVPTLVLTLAVADCVHVIVTMRQAMQRGMEKAQAIQYSIKLNAMPILITSVTTAIGFLMMNMSDSPVLRDFGNLSALGVLIACFLSVTMLPALLKLLPVKRLSANPEAADKITFMDKLGDFVVTNRKALLPISTLVIVGAAALIPLNKVNDESVKYFDTSSEFRQAADFMEETVSGMTTISIAVKTNESQAIADPVFLQAIGDFTEWLRVQPETDHVATLSDVYMRLNKNMHGDDDSYYKLPLNRELAAQYLLLYEMSLPYGLDLNNQINVDKSSIKMVLTVDNLGSVELVELEERIYSWFAANAPQYEVVASSPSLMFAHIGETNMASMLSTLPITLVLISGLMIFALRSVRLGMISLVPNIAPAIIGFGLWALISGEINLGLSVVVTLTLGIVVDDAVHFLSKYQRARIEGKSAEEAVRYAFHTVGRALWITTVVLVAGFSVLAMSSFRLNSDMGLLSAIVIFIALVVDFILLPSLLMIFDKQTHYSVNTQHESKPDTKSQLSSTAELTTSTK
;
A
#
# COMPACT_ATOMS: atom_id res chain seq x y z
N MET A 1 -34.57 -69.83 47.75
CA MET A 1 -33.75 -68.64 48.11
C MET A 1 -33.67 -67.72 46.92
N LYS A 2 -34.17 -66.48 47.06
CA LYS A 2 -34.00 -65.33 46.17
C LYS A 2 -34.02 -64.09 47.08
N HIS A 3 -33.12 -63.13 46.87
CA HIS A 3 -33.34 -61.76 47.34
C HIS A 3 -32.57 -60.75 46.49
N ASP A 4 -33.20 -59.58 46.41
CA ASP A 4 -33.07 -58.50 45.45
C ASP A 4 -32.67 -57.19 46.16
N SER A 5 -32.31 -56.19 45.35
CA SER A 5 -31.69 -54.88 45.64
C SER A 5 -32.41 -53.88 46.58
N GLN A 6 -31.64 -52.99 47.24
CA GLN A 6 -32.10 -51.67 47.75
C GLN A 6 -30.99 -50.58 47.66
N LYS A 7 -31.37 -49.38 47.20
CA LYS A 7 -30.67 -48.08 47.30
C LYS A 7 -31.54 -47.13 48.14
N PRO A 8 -30.98 -46.17 48.91
CA PRO A 8 -31.77 -45.10 49.52
C PRO A 8 -31.68 -43.74 48.80
N THR A 9 -32.70 -42.95 49.12
CA THR A 9 -33.24 -41.68 48.61
C THR A 9 -32.45 -40.42 48.98
N PHE A 10 -32.37 -39.45 48.06
CA PHE A 10 -32.16 -38.02 48.33
C PHE A 10 -32.85 -37.21 47.23
N ASP A 11 -34.11 -36.83 47.46
CA ASP A 11 -34.85 -35.95 46.55
C ASP A 11 -35.96 -35.25 47.36
N GLN A 12 -35.71 -34.02 47.81
CA GLN A 12 -36.70 -33.01 48.24
C GLN A 12 -36.01 -31.78 48.87
N GLN A 13 -35.33 -30.95 48.07
CA GLN A 13 -35.04 -29.56 48.50
C GLN A 13 -34.64 -28.57 47.40
N ASN A 14 -34.96 -28.82 46.12
CA ASN A 14 -34.48 -27.97 45.03
C ASN A 14 -35.55 -27.64 43.97
N ARG A 15 -36.76 -27.26 44.41
CA ARG A 15 -37.86 -26.87 43.49
C ARG A 15 -38.16 -25.38 43.38
N ASP A 16 -37.50 -24.51 44.15
CA ASP A 16 -37.77 -23.07 44.13
C ASP A 16 -36.54 -22.24 43.71
N ASN A 17 -36.04 -22.45 42.49
CA ASN A 17 -35.09 -21.54 41.85
C ASN A 17 -35.69 -20.97 40.55
N PRO A 18 -36.10 -19.68 40.50
CA PRO A 18 -36.70 -19.06 39.31
C PRO A 18 -35.76 -18.99 38.09
N ASN A 19 -34.48 -19.30 38.26
CA ASN A 19 -33.47 -19.28 37.19
C ASN A 19 -33.31 -20.62 36.44
N ALA A 20 -34.03 -21.68 36.82
CA ALA A 20 -33.96 -22.96 36.12
C ALA A 20 -34.85 -23.00 34.85
N ASP A 21 -35.97 -22.27 34.84
CA ASP A 21 -36.93 -22.31 33.73
C ASP A 21 -36.64 -21.32 32.59
N SER A 22 -35.76 -20.33 32.79
CA SER A 22 -35.29 -19.44 31.71
C SER A 22 -34.17 -20.05 30.86
N ALA A 23 -33.64 -21.22 31.26
CA ALA A 23 -32.61 -21.94 30.50
C ALA A 23 -33.18 -22.81 29.35
N ASN A 24 -34.48 -23.09 29.36
CA ASN A 24 -35.11 -24.00 28.38
C ASN A 24 -35.82 -23.30 27.20
N THR A 25 -35.95 -21.97 27.20
CA THR A 25 -36.68 -21.23 26.15
C THR A 25 -35.83 -20.70 24.99
N ASP A 26 -34.51 -20.92 24.98
CA ASP A 26 -33.60 -20.39 23.95
C ASP A 26 -33.00 -21.47 23.01
N LEU A 27 -33.67 -22.63 22.93
CA LEU A 27 -33.22 -23.82 22.20
C LEU A 27 -33.24 -23.70 20.66
N ASN A 28 -33.81 -22.62 20.09
CA ASN A 28 -33.87 -22.37 18.64
C ASN A 28 -33.05 -21.14 18.18
N SER A 29 -32.18 -20.60 19.05
CA SER A 29 -31.32 -19.47 18.68
C SER A 29 -30.22 -19.88 17.69
N TRP A 30 -29.92 -19.01 16.71
CA TRP A 30 -28.95 -19.27 15.64
C TRP A 30 -27.54 -19.62 16.16
N HIS A 31 -27.17 -19.09 17.33
CA HIS A 31 -25.91 -19.36 18.03
C HIS A 31 -25.71 -20.85 18.39
N SER A 32 -26.79 -21.62 18.50
CA SER A 32 -26.73 -23.05 18.82
C SER A 32 -26.53 -23.95 17.59
N ILE A 33 -26.71 -23.44 16.37
CA ILE A 33 -26.65 -24.23 15.13
C ILE A 33 -25.24 -24.85 14.91
N PRO A 34 -24.13 -24.09 15.03
CA PRO A 34 -22.79 -24.64 14.82
C PRO A 34 -22.42 -25.76 15.80
N THR A 35 -22.99 -25.71 17.01
CA THR A 35 -22.77 -26.73 18.03
C THR A 35 -23.79 -27.87 17.96
N LYS A 36 -25.01 -27.68 17.44
CA LYS A 36 -25.97 -28.79 17.28
C LYS A 36 -25.69 -29.63 16.03
N ARG A 37 -25.39 -28.98 14.90
CA ARG A 37 -25.22 -29.60 13.57
C ARG A 37 -23.81 -29.42 13.00
N SER A 38 -22.78 -29.63 13.82
CA SER A 38 -21.39 -29.32 13.48
C SER A 38 -20.90 -29.96 12.18
N PHE A 39 -21.23 -31.23 11.91
CA PHE A 39 -20.84 -31.90 10.65
C PHE A 39 -21.49 -31.25 9.41
N ILE A 40 -22.77 -30.89 9.49
CA ILE A 40 -23.48 -30.26 8.36
C ILE A 40 -22.95 -28.86 8.11
N VAL A 41 -22.73 -28.09 9.19
CA VAL A 41 -22.14 -26.73 9.08
C VAL A 41 -20.76 -26.80 8.44
N LEU A 42 -19.90 -27.71 8.88
CA LEU A 42 -18.57 -27.87 8.27
C LEU A 42 -18.68 -28.30 6.81
N LEU A 43 -19.53 -29.25 6.46
CA LEU A 43 -19.71 -29.68 5.07
C LEU A 43 -20.13 -28.52 4.17
N VAL A 44 -21.14 -27.74 4.59
CA VAL A 44 -21.61 -26.57 3.82
C VAL A 44 -20.51 -25.52 3.69
N VAL A 45 -19.85 -25.18 4.79
CA VAL A 45 -18.79 -24.16 4.81
C VAL A 45 -17.59 -24.60 3.95
N PHE A 46 -17.12 -25.84 4.08
CA PHE A 46 -16.04 -26.38 3.24
C PHE A 46 -16.43 -26.41 1.77
N SER A 47 -17.66 -26.77 1.42
CA SER A 47 -18.13 -26.72 0.03
C SER A 47 -18.09 -25.30 -0.54
N ILE A 48 -18.49 -24.30 0.24
CA ILE A 48 -18.39 -22.88 -0.16
C ILE A 48 -16.92 -22.49 -0.37
N ILE A 49 -16.04 -22.83 0.59
CA ILE A 49 -14.61 -22.52 0.49
C ILE A 49 -13.99 -23.18 -0.74
N ILE A 50 -14.31 -24.44 -1.03
CA ILE A 50 -13.81 -25.16 -2.21
C ILE A 50 -14.28 -24.50 -3.50
N LEU A 51 -15.57 -24.12 -3.59
CA LEU A 51 -16.12 -23.42 -4.76
C LEU A 51 -15.45 -22.05 -4.97
N SER A 52 -15.22 -21.30 -3.89
CA SER A 52 -14.45 -20.06 -3.93
C SER A 52 -13.02 -20.33 -4.40
N ALA A 53 -12.32 -21.31 -3.81
CA ALA A 53 -10.92 -21.63 -4.10
C ALA A 53 -10.66 -21.97 -5.57
N LEU A 54 -11.64 -22.53 -6.29
CA LEU A 54 -11.50 -22.82 -7.72
C LEU A 54 -11.20 -21.57 -8.56
N GLY A 55 -11.67 -20.40 -8.12
CA GLY A 55 -11.41 -19.13 -8.80
C GLY A 55 -9.96 -18.66 -8.66
N ALA A 56 -9.20 -19.16 -7.67
CA ALA A 56 -7.81 -18.76 -7.47
C ALA A 56 -6.91 -19.10 -8.66
N LYS A 57 -7.32 -20.05 -9.52
CA LYS A 57 -6.62 -20.37 -10.78
C LYS A 57 -6.62 -19.24 -11.80
N ASN A 58 -7.55 -18.29 -11.66
CA ASN A 58 -7.66 -17.13 -12.54
C ASN A 58 -6.86 -15.93 -12.03
N LEU A 59 -6.24 -16.02 -10.84
CA LEU A 59 -5.35 -14.98 -10.35
C LEU A 59 -4.03 -15.01 -11.11
N TYR A 60 -3.60 -13.84 -11.56
CA TYR A 60 -2.30 -13.62 -12.18
C TYR A 60 -1.67 -12.35 -11.59
N PHE A 61 -0.37 -12.16 -11.77
CA PHE A 61 0.36 -11.03 -11.23
C PHE A 61 0.58 -9.94 -12.30
N ARG A 62 0.45 -8.69 -11.91
CA ARG A 62 0.85 -7.52 -12.70
C ARG A 62 1.83 -6.67 -11.92
N GLY A 63 3.01 -6.49 -12.49
CA GLY A 63 4.12 -5.71 -11.91
C GLY A 63 4.42 -4.40 -12.64
N ASP A 64 3.52 -3.91 -13.49
CA ASP A 64 3.71 -2.67 -14.24
C ASP A 64 3.22 -1.45 -13.47
N TYR A 65 3.93 -0.32 -13.57
CA TYR A 65 3.55 0.91 -12.86
C TYR A 65 2.18 1.49 -13.27
N ASN A 66 1.70 1.22 -14.48
CA ASN A 66 0.41 1.75 -14.98
C ASN A 66 -0.79 1.32 -14.12
N ILE A 67 -0.70 0.19 -13.39
CA ILE A 67 -1.79 -0.29 -12.53
C ILE A 67 -2.10 0.69 -11.38
N PHE A 68 -1.18 1.59 -11.04
CA PHE A 68 -1.37 2.59 -9.99
C PHE A 68 -2.28 3.74 -10.42
N PHE A 69 -2.65 3.82 -11.71
CA PHE A 69 -3.40 4.95 -12.28
C PHE A 69 -4.71 4.49 -12.93
N GLU A 70 -5.76 5.30 -12.79
CA GLU A 70 -7.01 5.09 -13.54
C GLU A 70 -6.91 5.66 -14.95
N GLY A 71 -7.60 5.04 -15.91
CA GLY A 71 -7.64 5.50 -17.31
C GLY A 71 -8.19 6.93 -17.53
N THR A 72 -8.87 7.51 -16.53
CA THR A 72 -9.36 8.90 -16.56
C THR A 72 -8.41 9.90 -15.89
N ASN A 73 -7.27 9.44 -15.37
CA ASN A 73 -6.27 10.30 -14.76
C ASN A 73 -5.63 11.21 -15.82
N LYS A 74 -5.55 12.52 -15.53
CA LYS A 74 -5.07 13.52 -16.50
C LYS A 74 -3.61 13.31 -16.88
N GLN A 75 -2.77 12.97 -15.90
CA GLN A 75 -1.33 12.77 -16.09
C GLN A 75 -1.08 11.51 -16.92
N LEU A 76 -1.86 10.44 -16.69
CA LEU A 76 -1.83 9.25 -17.54
C LEU A 76 -2.28 9.56 -18.97
N MET A 77 -3.36 10.32 -19.16
CA MET A 77 -3.81 10.72 -20.49
C MET A 77 -2.76 11.56 -21.23
N ALA A 78 -2.10 12.49 -20.53
CA ALA A 78 -0.99 13.28 -21.06
C ALA A 78 0.21 12.39 -21.44
N PHE A 79 0.52 11.38 -20.61
CA PHE A 79 1.58 10.41 -20.89
C PHE A 79 1.26 9.57 -22.14
N ASP A 80 0.04 9.02 -22.21
CA ASP A 80 -0.44 8.23 -23.33
C ASP A 80 -0.49 9.06 -24.62
N GLU A 81 -0.87 10.34 -24.53
CA GLU A 81 -0.86 11.27 -25.66
C GLU A 81 0.56 11.48 -26.21
N ILE A 82 1.54 11.70 -25.32
CA ILE A 82 2.95 11.81 -25.71
C ILE A 82 3.42 10.50 -26.34
N GLN A 83 3.12 9.33 -25.75
CA GLN A 83 3.51 8.02 -26.28
C GLN A 83 2.80 7.61 -27.57
N THR A 84 1.63 8.18 -27.87
CA THR A 84 0.93 7.96 -29.13
C THR A 84 1.46 8.87 -30.23
N THR A 85 1.83 10.11 -29.87
CA THR A 85 2.34 11.11 -30.81
C THR A 85 3.81 10.88 -31.16
N PHE A 86 4.60 10.48 -30.17
CA PHE A 86 6.02 10.15 -30.27
C PHE A 86 6.20 8.68 -29.90
N ALA A 87 7.20 8.00 -30.46
CA ALA A 87 7.45 6.59 -30.13
C ALA A 87 7.55 6.34 -28.61
N LYS A 88 7.03 5.19 -28.14
CA LYS A 88 7.13 4.76 -26.73
C LYS A 88 8.58 4.82 -26.24
N THR A 89 8.75 5.18 -24.97
CA THR A 89 10.05 5.47 -24.36
C THR A 89 10.41 4.53 -23.23
N ASP A 90 9.70 3.42 -23.07
CA ASP A 90 10.02 2.44 -22.05
C ASP A 90 11.42 1.91 -22.32
N ASN A 91 12.34 2.19 -21.41
CA ASN A 91 13.76 1.93 -21.60
C ASN A 91 14.38 1.10 -20.49
N LEU A 92 15.54 0.57 -20.82
CA LEU A 92 16.48 -0.02 -19.90
C LEU A 92 17.86 0.57 -20.17
N ALA A 93 18.50 1.08 -19.12
CA ALA A 93 19.87 1.57 -19.18
C ALA A 93 20.82 0.47 -18.67
N ILE A 94 21.79 0.10 -19.50
CA ILE A 94 22.94 -0.72 -19.09
C ILE A 94 24.08 0.25 -18.80
N VAL A 95 24.36 0.47 -17.52
CA VAL A 95 25.48 1.30 -17.07
C VAL A 95 26.75 0.47 -17.12
N VAL A 96 27.79 1.00 -17.75
CA VAL A 96 29.09 0.36 -17.93
C VAL A 96 30.14 1.20 -17.21
N ALA A 97 30.72 0.64 -16.14
CA ALA A 97 31.67 1.32 -15.26
C ALA A 97 32.99 0.53 -15.18
N PRO A 98 34.02 0.90 -15.97
CA PRO A 98 35.36 0.37 -15.83
C PRO A 98 35.98 0.69 -14.46
N GLU A 99 36.65 -0.29 -13.83
CA GLU A 99 37.29 -0.10 -12.51
C GLU A 99 38.41 0.95 -12.51
N ASP A 100 39.04 1.20 -13.67
CA ASP A 100 40.09 2.22 -13.83
C ASP A 100 39.53 3.65 -14.01
N GLY A 101 38.20 3.78 -14.05
CA GLY A 101 37.52 5.07 -14.23
C GLY A 101 37.77 5.71 -15.59
N ASN A 102 37.99 4.92 -16.64
CA ASN A 102 38.20 5.46 -17.98
C ASN A 102 37.45 4.68 -19.07
N VAL A 103 36.38 5.27 -19.58
CA VAL A 103 35.61 4.73 -20.73
C VAL A 103 36.42 4.77 -22.03
N PHE A 104 37.34 5.73 -22.15
CA PHE A 104 38.08 6.00 -23.39
C PHE A 104 39.37 5.17 -23.47
N THR A 105 39.21 3.85 -23.41
CA THR A 105 40.26 2.87 -23.69
C THR A 105 39.87 2.02 -24.90
N PRO A 106 40.83 1.47 -25.68
CA PRO A 106 40.49 0.62 -26.81
C PRO A 106 39.59 -0.56 -26.40
N GLU A 107 39.88 -1.17 -25.25
CA GLU A 107 39.13 -2.31 -24.71
C GLU A 107 37.68 -1.94 -24.39
N THR A 108 37.46 -0.85 -23.65
CA THR A 108 36.11 -0.41 -23.27
C THR A 108 35.31 0.10 -24.47
N LEU A 109 35.93 0.82 -25.43
CA LEU A 109 35.24 1.26 -26.64
C LEU A 109 34.80 0.08 -27.52
N THR A 110 35.65 -0.95 -27.67
CA THR A 110 35.27 -2.20 -28.35
C THR A 110 34.17 -2.95 -27.61
N LEU A 111 34.19 -2.98 -26.27
CA LEU A 111 33.10 -3.51 -25.47
C LEU A 111 31.78 -2.79 -25.80
N ILE A 112 31.76 -1.45 -25.81
CA ILE A 112 30.53 -0.67 -26.06
C ILE A 112 30.00 -0.91 -27.47
N GLN A 113 30.86 -0.98 -28.49
CA GLN A 113 30.46 -1.31 -29.86
C GLN A 113 29.73 -2.67 -29.92
N ASN A 114 30.38 -3.72 -29.41
CA ASN A 114 29.82 -5.07 -29.42
C ASN A 114 28.52 -5.16 -28.58
N LEU A 115 28.51 -4.52 -27.40
CA LEU A 115 27.34 -4.47 -26.54
C LEU A 115 26.16 -3.77 -27.23
N THR A 116 26.42 -2.70 -27.97
CA THR A 116 25.39 -1.96 -28.74
C THR A 116 24.78 -2.84 -29.83
N VAL A 117 25.61 -3.58 -30.58
CA VAL A 117 25.14 -4.51 -31.62
C VAL A 117 24.30 -5.63 -31.01
N ASP A 118 24.78 -6.25 -29.93
CA ASP A 118 24.04 -7.30 -29.24
C ASP A 118 22.73 -6.79 -28.61
N ALA A 119 22.72 -5.54 -28.09
CA ALA A 119 21.55 -4.92 -27.49
C ALA A 119 20.36 -4.80 -28.45
N TRP A 120 20.60 -4.64 -29.76
CA TRP A 120 19.53 -4.67 -30.77
C TRP A 120 18.81 -6.03 -30.86
N GLN A 121 19.44 -7.11 -30.38
CA GLN A 121 18.85 -8.45 -30.36
C GLN A 121 18.00 -8.72 -29.10
N ILE A 122 17.92 -7.76 -28.18
CA ILE A 122 17.03 -7.87 -27.02
C ILE A 122 15.57 -7.94 -27.51
N PRO A 123 14.76 -8.87 -26.98
CA PRO A 123 13.35 -8.97 -27.34
C PRO A 123 12.65 -7.62 -27.25
N TYR A 124 11.85 -7.30 -28.28
CA TYR A 124 11.10 -6.04 -28.36
C TYR A 124 11.94 -4.75 -28.43
N SER A 125 13.25 -4.85 -28.60
CA SER A 125 14.10 -3.67 -28.84
C SER A 125 13.63 -2.93 -30.09
N SER A 126 13.30 -1.66 -29.93
CA SER A 126 12.93 -0.75 -31.03
C SER A 126 14.01 0.26 -31.33
N ARG A 127 14.86 0.57 -30.34
CA ARG A 127 15.96 1.54 -30.45
C ARG A 127 17.05 1.26 -29.42
N VAL A 128 18.31 1.38 -29.81
CA VAL A 128 19.45 1.39 -28.91
C VAL A 128 20.22 2.70 -29.10
N ASP A 129 20.50 3.42 -28.02
CA ASP A 129 21.32 4.63 -28.02
C ASP A 129 22.56 4.40 -27.15
N SER A 130 23.74 4.63 -27.70
CA SER A 130 25.02 4.55 -26.97
C SER A 130 26.05 5.50 -27.55
N LEU A 131 27.22 5.59 -26.90
CA LEU A 131 28.38 6.26 -27.51
C LEU A 131 28.80 5.65 -28.84
N ALA A 132 28.50 4.37 -29.11
CA ALA A 132 28.98 3.71 -30.31
C ALA A 132 28.26 4.19 -31.57
N ASN A 133 26.93 4.22 -31.52
CA ASN A 133 26.07 4.52 -32.66
C ASN A 133 25.53 5.95 -32.65
N TYR A 134 26.13 6.83 -31.85
CA TYR A 134 25.80 8.24 -31.86
C TYR A 134 26.12 8.85 -33.23
N GLN A 135 25.09 9.39 -33.90
CA GLN A 135 25.24 10.00 -35.22
C GLN A 135 25.87 11.39 -35.07
N HIS A 136 27.18 11.45 -35.25
CA HIS A 136 27.91 12.72 -35.24
C HIS A 136 27.96 13.30 -36.65
N THR A 137 27.84 14.63 -36.75
CA THR A 137 27.89 15.36 -38.02
C THR A 137 29.10 16.29 -38.07
N GLU A 138 29.86 16.23 -39.15
CA GLU A 138 31.01 17.10 -39.41
C GLU A 138 31.11 17.50 -40.88
N ALA A 139 31.73 18.66 -41.13
CA ALA A 139 31.96 19.16 -42.48
C ALA A 139 33.34 18.69 -42.98
N ILE A 140 33.36 17.98 -44.10
CA ILE A 140 34.59 17.59 -44.79
C ILE A 140 34.57 18.23 -46.16
N GLU A 141 35.36 19.29 -46.32
CA GLU A 141 35.33 20.14 -47.53
C GLU A 141 33.92 20.67 -47.81
N ASP A 142 33.27 20.18 -48.86
CA ASP A 142 31.89 20.55 -49.25
C ASP A 142 30.85 19.49 -48.85
N ASP A 143 31.26 18.38 -48.24
CA ASP A 143 30.39 17.26 -47.85
C ASP A 143 30.01 17.33 -46.35
N LEU A 144 28.76 16.97 -46.05
CA LEU A 144 28.28 16.73 -44.68
C LEU A 144 28.46 15.23 -44.37
N LEU A 145 29.43 14.89 -43.53
CA LEU A 145 29.60 13.53 -43.04
C LEU A 145 28.66 13.29 -41.87
N VAL A 146 27.87 12.22 -41.93
CA VAL A 146 27.03 11.71 -40.85
C VAL A 146 27.41 10.25 -40.62
N GLU A 147 28.05 9.95 -39.50
CA GLU A 147 28.53 8.60 -39.18
C GLU A 147 28.42 8.27 -37.68
N ASP A 148 28.50 6.98 -37.37
CA ASP A 148 28.63 6.47 -36.01
C ASP A 148 29.91 7.03 -35.35
N LEU A 149 29.78 7.55 -34.13
CA LEU A 149 30.94 8.05 -33.37
C LEU A 149 32.01 6.97 -33.16
N LEU A 150 31.63 5.71 -33.01
CA LEU A 150 32.54 4.56 -33.03
C LEU A 150 32.29 3.69 -34.27
N TYR A 151 32.44 4.26 -35.46
CA TYR A 151 32.34 3.50 -36.72
C TYR A 151 33.28 2.28 -36.73
N GLU A 152 32.74 1.10 -37.02
CA GLU A 152 33.42 -0.20 -36.84
C GLU A 152 34.69 -0.36 -37.70
N GLU A 153 34.77 0.32 -38.84
CA GLU A 153 35.92 0.22 -39.75
C GLU A 153 37.14 1.04 -39.27
N TYR A 154 36.96 1.93 -38.30
CA TYR A 154 38.05 2.74 -37.77
C TYR A 154 38.75 2.04 -36.59
N GLU A 155 40.07 1.93 -36.67
CA GLU A 155 40.88 1.42 -35.56
C GLU A 155 40.92 2.43 -34.40
N HIS A 156 40.91 1.91 -33.17
CA HIS A 156 41.01 2.68 -31.91
C HIS A 156 42.44 3.19 -31.66
N THR A 157 42.95 4.00 -32.58
CA THR A 157 44.23 4.71 -32.45
C THR A 157 44.14 5.77 -31.34
N PRO A 158 45.26 6.12 -30.68
CA PRO A 158 45.26 7.15 -29.62
C PRO A 158 44.66 8.49 -30.08
N GLU A 159 44.90 8.89 -31.33
CA GLU A 159 44.36 10.11 -31.93
C GLU A 159 42.83 10.03 -32.09
N ARG A 160 42.29 8.89 -32.55
CA ARG A 160 40.84 8.70 -32.69
C ARG A 160 40.16 8.67 -31.33
N ILE A 161 40.73 7.97 -30.35
CA ILE A 161 40.20 7.93 -28.97
C ILE A 161 40.15 9.34 -28.38
N ALA A 162 41.19 10.16 -28.60
CA ALA A 162 41.18 11.55 -28.16
C ALA A 162 40.08 12.38 -28.84
N LYS A 163 39.86 12.20 -30.15
CA LYS A 163 38.74 12.83 -30.89
C LYS A 163 37.39 12.41 -30.33
N VAL A 164 37.16 11.11 -30.15
CA VAL A 164 35.92 10.55 -29.57
C VAL A 164 35.68 11.11 -28.17
N LYS A 165 36.71 11.14 -27.32
CA LYS A 165 36.63 11.71 -25.97
C LYS A 165 36.24 13.18 -26.00
N GLN A 166 36.85 13.96 -26.89
CA GLN A 166 36.54 15.37 -27.04
C GLN A 166 35.08 15.57 -27.48
N ILE A 167 34.58 14.78 -28.42
CA ILE A 167 33.18 14.86 -28.88
C ILE A 167 32.23 14.46 -27.74
N ALA A 168 32.44 13.29 -27.15
CA ALA A 168 31.57 12.73 -26.11
C ALA A 168 31.41 13.64 -24.89
N LEU A 169 32.48 14.34 -24.48
CA LEU A 169 32.46 15.22 -23.31
C LEU A 169 32.02 16.67 -23.60
N ASN A 170 31.87 17.06 -24.86
CA ASN A 170 31.45 18.41 -25.26
C ASN A 170 30.06 18.44 -25.90
N GLU A 171 29.62 17.35 -26.52
CA GLU A 171 28.29 17.29 -27.14
C GLU A 171 27.19 17.23 -26.07
N PRO A 172 26.25 18.21 -26.05
CA PRO A 172 25.21 18.27 -25.03
C PRO A 172 24.38 16.99 -24.95
N LEU A 173 24.06 16.37 -26.11
CA LEU A 173 23.27 15.14 -26.21
C LEU A 173 23.98 13.89 -25.65
N LEU A 174 25.29 13.94 -25.41
CA LEU A 174 26.06 12.81 -24.87
C LEU A 174 26.41 13.02 -23.39
N LYS A 175 26.89 14.22 -23.05
CA LYS A 175 27.33 14.57 -21.71
C LYS A 175 26.17 14.53 -20.71
N ASN A 176 26.37 13.83 -19.59
CA ASN A 176 25.39 13.57 -18.54
C ASN A 176 24.13 12.81 -19.01
N ALA A 177 24.20 12.16 -20.18
CA ALA A 177 23.12 11.33 -20.72
C ALA A 177 23.60 9.92 -21.07
N LEU A 178 24.61 9.82 -21.94
CA LEU A 178 25.22 8.55 -22.34
C LEU A 178 26.66 8.40 -21.83
N VAL A 179 27.25 9.49 -21.35
CA VAL A 179 28.56 9.47 -20.68
C VAL A 179 28.58 10.49 -19.54
N SER A 180 29.18 10.08 -18.43
CA SER A 180 29.54 10.95 -17.31
C SER A 180 30.38 12.16 -17.75
N ALA A 181 30.28 13.28 -17.03
CA ALA A 181 31.10 14.47 -17.32
C ALA A 181 32.62 14.22 -17.21
N SER A 182 33.03 13.28 -16.35
CA SER A 182 34.42 12.82 -16.15
C SER A 182 34.90 11.87 -17.24
N GLY A 183 33.99 11.12 -17.87
CA GLY A 183 34.35 10.09 -18.85
C GLY A 183 34.74 8.74 -18.22
N ASP A 184 34.31 8.49 -16.98
CA ASP A 184 34.57 7.28 -16.20
C ASP A 184 33.43 6.26 -16.29
N VAL A 185 32.20 6.69 -16.58
CA VAL A 185 31.02 5.84 -16.77
C VAL A 185 30.29 6.16 -18.07
N THR A 186 29.71 5.15 -18.74
CA THR A 186 28.87 5.29 -19.93
C THR A 186 27.62 4.41 -19.86
N ILE A 187 26.61 4.74 -20.67
CA ILE A 187 25.32 4.06 -20.70
C ILE A 187 25.03 3.56 -22.12
N VAL A 188 24.58 2.30 -22.20
CA VAL A 188 23.89 1.76 -23.38
C VAL A 188 22.40 1.72 -23.06
N ASN A 189 21.62 2.60 -23.67
CA ASN A 189 20.19 2.70 -23.45
C ASN A 189 19.41 1.89 -24.49
N VAL A 190 18.54 1.00 -24.04
CA VAL A 190 17.72 0.13 -24.89
C VAL A 190 16.27 0.50 -24.69
N THR A 191 15.63 1.04 -25.72
CA THR A 191 14.18 1.30 -25.75
C THR A 191 13.47 0.07 -26.26
N VAL A 192 12.44 -0.37 -25.53
CA VAL A 192 11.63 -1.53 -25.87
C VAL A 192 10.19 -1.16 -26.13
N GLN A 193 9.56 -1.84 -27.08
CA GLN A 193 8.14 -1.70 -27.39
C GLN A 193 7.41 -3.01 -27.10
N LEU A 194 6.95 -3.16 -25.86
CA LEU A 194 6.27 -4.36 -25.41
C LEU A 194 4.92 -4.55 -26.13
N PRO A 195 4.53 -5.79 -26.50
CA PRO A 195 3.23 -6.11 -27.09
C PRO A 195 2.02 -5.85 -26.18
N GLU A 196 2.22 -5.76 -24.87
CA GLU A 196 1.21 -5.50 -23.85
C GLU A 196 0.14 -6.60 -23.70
N VAL A 197 0.45 -7.83 -24.11
CA VAL A 197 -0.44 -8.99 -23.97
C VAL A 197 -0.29 -9.60 -22.57
N ASP A 198 0.96 -9.85 -22.17
CA ASP A 198 1.33 -10.25 -20.81
C ASP A 198 2.58 -9.45 -20.40
N LYS A 199 2.34 -8.23 -19.91
CA LYS A 199 3.40 -7.29 -19.53
C LYS A 199 4.42 -7.90 -18.57
N THR A 200 3.97 -8.79 -17.67
CA THR A 200 4.86 -9.43 -16.70
C THR A 200 5.79 -10.41 -17.39
N ALA A 201 5.24 -11.30 -18.24
CA ALA A 201 6.05 -12.26 -18.98
C ALA A 201 7.00 -11.58 -19.99
N GLU A 202 6.51 -10.55 -20.67
CA GLU A 202 7.29 -9.75 -21.64
C GLU A 202 8.48 -9.05 -20.97
N VAL A 203 8.29 -8.43 -19.80
CA VAL A 203 9.39 -7.84 -19.01
C VAL A 203 10.40 -8.90 -18.58
N GLN A 204 9.93 -10.09 -18.16
CA GLN A 204 10.83 -11.18 -17.79
C GLN A 204 11.67 -11.69 -18.96
N GLU A 205 11.09 -11.75 -20.16
CA GLU A 205 11.81 -12.15 -21.36
C GLU A 205 12.96 -11.17 -21.67
N VAL A 206 12.67 -9.86 -21.58
CA VAL A 206 13.66 -8.78 -21.75
C VAL A 206 14.77 -8.89 -20.71
N ILE A 207 14.41 -8.98 -19.43
CA ILE A 207 15.39 -9.06 -18.32
C ILE A 207 16.25 -10.33 -18.40
N ALA A 208 15.67 -11.46 -18.81
CA ALA A 208 16.43 -12.69 -19.00
C ALA A 208 17.47 -12.55 -20.12
N ALA A 209 17.10 -11.93 -21.25
CA ALA A 209 18.01 -11.65 -22.35
C ALA A 209 19.15 -10.71 -21.92
N ILE A 210 18.83 -9.65 -21.18
CA ILE A 210 19.82 -8.69 -20.65
C ILE A 210 20.76 -9.36 -19.66
N ASN A 211 20.25 -10.14 -18.70
CA ASN A 211 21.10 -10.82 -17.72
C ASN A 211 22.05 -11.81 -18.41
N ALA A 212 21.59 -12.51 -19.45
CA ALA A 212 22.45 -13.38 -20.26
C ALA A 212 23.54 -12.58 -21.01
N MET A 213 23.18 -11.42 -21.56
CA MET A 213 24.11 -10.53 -22.25
C MET A 213 25.15 -9.93 -21.30
N ILE A 214 24.72 -9.36 -20.17
CA ILE A 214 25.62 -8.83 -19.13
C ILE A 214 26.53 -9.96 -18.61
N GLY A 215 25.99 -11.17 -18.36
CA GLY A 215 26.81 -12.32 -17.95
C GLY A 215 27.89 -12.71 -18.97
N LYS A 216 27.58 -12.62 -20.28
CA LYS A 216 28.55 -12.84 -21.37
C LYS A 216 29.68 -11.78 -21.31
N TYR A 217 29.34 -10.50 -21.18
CA TYR A 217 30.33 -9.42 -21.18
C TYR A 217 31.12 -9.33 -19.87
N GLN A 218 30.49 -9.56 -18.71
CA GLN A 218 31.17 -9.64 -17.41
C GLN A 218 32.26 -10.72 -17.40
N ALA A 219 32.03 -11.86 -18.08
CA ALA A 219 33.02 -12.93 -18.19
C ALA A 219 34.20 -12.57 -19.13
N GLN A 220 33.98 -11.70 -20.12
CA GLN A 220 35.00 -11.25 -21.06
C GLN A 220 35.81 -10.07 -20.52
N TYR A 221 35.14 -9.18 -19.77
CA TYR A 221 35.68 -7.94 -19.21
C TYR A 221 35.50 -7.94 -17.67
N PRO A 222 36.35 -8.69 -16.93
CA PRO A 222 36.17 -8.87 -15.50
C PRO A 222 36.40 -7.61 -14.66
N ASN A 223 37.10 -6.61 -15.21
CA ASN A 223 37.40 -5.32 -14.54
C ASN A 223 36.37 -4.22 -14.91
N VAL A 224 35.19 -4.60 -15.40
CA VAL A 224 34.10 -3.69 -15.74
C VAL A 224 32.88 -4.11 -14.94
N GLU A 225 32.31 -3.16 -14.21
CA GLU A 225 31.05 -3.34 -13.49
C GLU A 225 29.88 -2.93 -14.38
N PHE A 226 28.79 -3.70 -14.31
CA PHE A 226 27.58 -3.44 -15.07
C PHE A 226 26.38 -3.28 -14.15
N HIS A 227 25.59 -2.22 -14.36
CA HIS A 227 24.34 -2.00 -13.64
C HIS A 227 23.14 -1.91 -14.60
N LYS A 228 21.96 -2.27 -14.09
CA LYS A 228 20.69 -2.25 -14.84
C LYS A 228 19.76 -1.21 -14.23
N ALA A 229 19.48 -0.16 -14.97
CA ALA A 229 18.60 0.94 -14.59
C ALA A 229 17.48 1.12 -15.63
N GLY A 230 16.62 2.11 -15.44
CA GLY A 230 15.48 2.42 -16.31
C GLY A 230 14.16 1.75 -15.89
N ILE A 231 13.08 2.09 -16.59
CA ILE A 231 11.71 1.72 -16.20
C ILE A 231 11.46 0.20 -16.29
N ILE A 232 12.12 -0.50 -17.22
CA ILE A 232 12.01 -1.96 -17.32
C ILE A 232 12.67 -2.65 -16.12
N ALA A 233 13.82 -2.13 -15.66
CA ALA A 233 14.46 -2.63 -14.45
C ALA A 233 13.60 -2.36 -13.21
N MET A 234 12.93 -1.20 -13.15
CA MET A 234 11.98 -0.85 -12.09
C MET A 234 10.77 -1.79 -12.05
N ASN A 235 10.15 -2.07 -13.20
CA ASN A 235 9.03 -3.03 -13.30
C ASN A 235 9.44 -4.44 -12.84
N ASN A 236 10.66 -4.86 -13.18
CA ASN A 236 11.23 -6.11 -12.67
C ASN A 236 11.44 -6.08 -11.14
N ALA A 237 11.88 -4.95 -10.59
CA ALA A 237 12.06 -4.78 -9.15
C ALA A 237 10.72 -4.87 -8.38
N PHE A 238 9.63 -4.30 -8.91
CA PHE A 238 8.28 -4.45 -8.33
C PHE A 238 7.86 -5.91 -8.24
N MET A 239 8.08 -6.68 -9.31
CA MET A 239 7.74 -8.10 -9.36
C MET A 239 8.62 -8.93 -8.43
N THR A 240 9.94 -8.67 -8.42
CA THR A 240 10.91 -9.37 -7.57
C THR A 240 10.58 -9.14 -6.09
N SER A 241 10.34 -7.89 -5.70
CA SER A 241 9.97 -7.53 -4.32
C SER A 241 8.66 -8.22 -3.89
N ALA A 242 7.65 -8.27 -4.78
CA ALA A 242 6.40 -8.97 -4.49
C ALA A 242 6.60 -10.49 -4.29
N GLN A 243 7.48 -11.10 -5.08
CA GLN A 243 7.80 -12.52 -4.99
C GLN A 243 8.62 -12.84 -3.72
N GLU A 244 9.54 -11.96 -3.35
CA GLU A 244 10.28 -12.02 -2.09
C GLU A 244 9.32 -11.91 -0.90
N ASP A 245 8.44 -10.90 -0.87
CA ASP A 245 7.42 -10.73 0.17
C ASP A 245 6.54 -11.98 0.31
N SER A 246 6.03 -12.50 -0.81
CA SER A 246 5.17 -13.68 -0.82
C SER A 246 5.88 -14.94 -0.31
N SER A 247 7.15 -15.13 -0.67
CA SER A 247 7.93 -16.31 -0.28
C SER A 247 8.54 -16.23 1.12
N THR A 248 8.72 -15.02 1.67
CA THR A 248 9.37 -14.79 2.97
C THR A 248 8.38 -14.33 4.04
N LEU A 249 7.65 -13.24 3.82
CA LEU A 249 6.79 -12.60 4.83
C LEU A 249 5.56 -13.44 5.14
N VAL A 250 4.89 -14.04 4.14
CA VAL A 250 3.68 -14.84 4.38
C VAL A 250 3.98 -16.08 5.25
N PRO A 251 5.02 -16.89 4.96
CA PRO A 251 5.41 -18.00 5.85
C PRO A 251 5.90 -17.53 7.21
N LEU A 252 6.67 -16.43 7.27
CA LEU A 252 7.14 -15.87 8.54
C LEU A 252 5.97 -15.41 9.41
N MET A 253 4.96 -14.77 8.83
CA MET A 253 3.75 -14.36 9.52
C MET A 253 2.99 -15.57 10.07
N LEU A 254 2.83 -16.63 9.28
CA LEU A 254 2.21 -17.87 9.75
C LEU A 254 3.00 -18.48 10.92
N LEU A 255 4.33 -18.47 10.86
CA LEU A 255 5.19 -18.94 11.94
C LEU A 255 5.00 -18.08 13.20
N VAL A 256 5.00 -16.76 13.07
CA VAL A 256 4.77 -15.81 14.18
C VAL A 256 3.40 -16.06 14.81
N VAL A 257 2.33 -16.12 14.02
CA VAL A 257 0.97 -16.45 14.52
C VAL A 257 0.97 -17.79 15.23
N LEU A 258 1.57 -18.83 14.66
CA LEU A 258 1.61 -20.17 15.24
C LEU A 258 2.31 -20.16 16.60
N VAL A 259 3.46 -19.50 16.69
CA VAL A 259 4.24 -19.36 17.92
C VAL A 259 3.41 -18.65 18.98
N PHE A 260 2.87 -17.47 18.66
CA PHE A 260 2.03 -16.72 19.58
C PHE A 260 0.84 -17.55 20.04
N LEU A 261 -0.02 -18.01 19.12
CA LEU A 261 -1.21 -18.82 19.41
C LEU A 261 -0.89 -20.02 20.31
N THR A 262 0.23 -20.71 20.08
CA THR A 262 0.66 -21.84 20.91
C THR A 262 0.90 -21.41 22.36
N PHE A 263 1.62 -20.31 22.56
CA PHE A 263 1.87 -19.76 23.91
C PHE A 263 0.60 -19.24 24.59
N MET A 264 -0.30 -18.57 23.86
CA MET A 264 -1.51 -17.96 24.44
C MET A 264 -2.60 -19.00 24.71
N LEU A 265 -2.90 -19.82 23.70
CA LEU A 265 -3.98 -20.80 23.78
C LEU A 265 -3.55 -22.05 24.52
N ARG A 266 -2.26 -22.38 24.64
CA ARG A 266 -1.76 -23.57 25.38
C ARG A 266 -2.61 -24.83 25.12
N SER A 267 -3.04 -25.00 23.88
CA SER A 267 -4.04 -25.99 23.45
C SER A 267 -3.85 -26.26 21.98
N PHE A 268 -3.20 -27.39 21.68
CA PHE A 268 -2.89 -27.79 20.30
C PHE A 268 -4.12 -27.77 19.38
N PHE A 269 -5.23 -28.37 19.80
CA PHE A 269 -6.46 -28.40 19.00
C PHE A 269 -7.12 -27.04 18.82
N SER A 270 -6.93 -26.11 19.75
CA SER A 270 -7.43 -24.74 19.58
C SER A 270 -6.59 -23.99 18.54
N VAL A 271 -5.27 -24.18 18.56
CA VAL A 271 -4.36 -23.62 17.54
C VAL A 271 -4.71 -24.16 16.16
N VAL A 272 -4.86 -25.49 16.02
CA VAL A 272 -5.24 -26.12 14.74
C VAL A 272 -6.59 -25.61 14.24
N ALA A 273 -7.60 -25.47 15.12
CA ALA A 273 -8.89 -24.92 14.72
C ALA A 273 -8.78 -23.48 14.19
N THR A 274 -7.99 -22.64 14.87
CA THR A 274 -7.71 -21.27 14.43
C THR A 274 -6.99 -21.23 13.09
N LEU A 275 -5.96 -22.06 12.88
CA LEU A 275 -5.24 -22.14 11.60
C LEU A 275 -6.14 -22.56 10.45
N ILE A 276 -7.04 -23.53 10.66
CA ILE A 276 -7.99 -23.96 9.63
C ILE A 276 -8.91 -22.80 9.23
N VAL A 277 -9.41 -22.02 10.20
CA VAL A 277 -10.26 -20.86 9.94
C VAL A 277 -9.49 -19.81 9.13
N ILE A 278 -8.29 -19.46 9.57
CA ILE A 278 -7.41 -18.50 8.90
C ILE A 278 -7.12 -18.89 7.45
N ILE A 279 -6.64 -20.12 7.22
CA ILE A 279 -6.29 -20.60 5.88
C ILE A 279 -7.55 -20.61 5.00
N SER A 280 -8.68 -21.03 5.56
CA SER A 280 -9.96 -21.00 4.85
C SER A 280 -10.39 -19.59 4.45
N SER A 281 -10.20 -18.59 5.33
CA SER A 281 -10.47 -17.18 5.02
C SER A 281 -9.60 -16.69 3.87
N ILE A 282 -8.28 -16.94 3.93
CA ILE A 282 -7.34 -16.52 2.89
C ILE A 282 -7.68 -17.17 1.55
N VAL A 283 -7.85 -18.50 1.53
CA VAL A 283 -8.18 -19.26 0.32
C VAL A 283 -9.51 -18.81 -0.28
N ALA A 284 -10.53 -18.56 0.55
CA ALA A 284 -11.81 -18.05 0.06
C ALA A 284 -11.68 -16.62 -0.49
N THR A 285 -10.89 -15.75 0.15
CA THR A 285 -10.64 -14.38 -0.31
C THR A 285 -9.94 -14.36 -1.66
N MET A 286 -8.83 -15.09 -1.79
CA MET A 286 -8.07 -15.21 -3.05
C MET A 286 -8.88 -15.93 -4.14
N GLY A 287 -9.67 -16.93 -3.75
CA GLY A 287 -10.55 -17.63 -4.66
C GLY A 287 -11.63 -16.74 -5.27
N LEU A 288 -12.30 -15.95 -4.42
CA LEU A 288 -13.32 -15.00 -4.85
C LEU A 288 -12.75 -13.84 -5.67
N SER A 289 -11.54 -13.37 -5.35
CA SER A 289 -10.88 -12.33 -6.15
C SER A 289 -10.52 -12.82 -7.55
N GLY A 290 -10.08 -14.09 -7.68
CA GLY A 290 -9.88 -14.71 -8.98
C GLY A 290 -11.19 -14.90 -9.77
N TRP A 291 -12.31 -15.19 -9.10
CA TRP A 291 -13.64 -15.17 -9.76
C TRP A 291 -14.06 -13.78 -10.23
N ALA A 292 -13.65 -12.73 -9.50
CA ALA A 292 -13.90 -11.35 -9.87
C ALA A 292 -12.97 -10.84 -11.01
N GLY A 293 -12.01 -11.66 -11.46
CA GLY A 293 -11.06 -11.29 -12.51
C GLY A 293 -9.98 -10.30 -12.06
N MET A 294 -9.75 -10.20 -10.75
CA MET A 294 -8.71 -9.33 -10.20
C MET A 294 -7.31 -9.92 -10.43
N PHE A 295 -6.31 -9.05 -10.44
CA PHE A 295 -4.90 -9.43 -10.47
C PHE A 295 -4.22 -9.14 -9.12
N LEU A 296 -3.08 -9.77 -8.88
CA LEU A 296 -2.20 -9.47 -7.75
C LEU A 296 -1.15 -8.44 -8.17
N SER A 297 -0.86 -7.50 -7.28
CA SER A 297 0.18 -6.49 -7.42
C SER A 297 1.11 -6.53 -6.20
N THR A 298 2.18 -5.73 -6.22
CA THR A 298 3.13 -5.62 -5.09
C THR A 298 2.47 -5.20 -3.77
N ALA A 299 1.33 -4.52 -3.81
CA ALA A 299 0.55 -4.21 -2.61
C ALA A 299 -0.42 -5.36 -2.24
N THR A 300 -1.20 -5.87 -3.20
CA THR A 300 -2.28 -6.83 -2.90
C THR A 300 -1.76 -8.24 -2.58
N VAL A 301 -0.52 -8.56 -2.94
CA VAL A 301 0.15 -9.82 -2.57
C VAL A 301 0.25 -10.00 -1.04
N ASN A 302 0.22 -8.91 -0.28
CA ASN A 302 0.31 -8.91 1.18
C ASN A 302 -1.04 -8.96 1.92
N VAL A 303 -2.17 -8.96 1.19
CA VAL A 303 -3.51 -9.14 1.80
C VAL A 303 -3.63 -10.42 2.64
N PRO A 304 -3.08 -11.59 2.24
CA PRO A 304 -3.07 -12.78 3.09
C PRO A 304 -2.45 -12.55 4.48
N THR A 305 -1.34 -11.82 4.55
CA THR A 305 -0.64 -11.44 5.80
C THR A 305 -1.56 -10.62 6.70
N LEU A 306 -2.30 -9.67 6.12
CA LEU A 306 -3.25 -8.83 6.84
C LEU A 306 -4.45 -9.65 7.35
N VAL A 307 -5.11 -10.41 6.46
CA VAL A 307 -6.28 -11.24 6.83
C VAL A 307 -5.91 -12.25 7.91
N LEU A 308 -4.71 -12.81 7.83
CA LEU A 308 -4.13 -13.70 8.84
C LEU A 308 -4.10 -13.05 10.22
N THR A 309 -3.64 -11.80 10.34
CA THR A 309 -3.56 -11.11 11.63
C THR A 309 -4.94 -10.82 12.25
N LEU A 310 -5.89 -10.36 11.43
CA LEU A 310 -7.22 -9.97 11.90
C LEU A 310 -8.09 -11.20 12.26
N ALA A 311 -8.00 -12.27 11.47
CA ALA A 311 -8.73 -13.51 11.74
C ALA A 311 -8.31 -14.17 13.07
N VAL A 312 -7.08 -13.93 13.54
CA VAL A 312 -6.62 -14.43 14.84
C VAL A 312 -7.39 -13.78 15.98
N ALA A 313 -7.67 -12.47 15.92
CA ALA A 313 -8.33 -11.73 17.00
C ALA A 313 -9.71 -12.33 17.33
N ASP A 314 -10.55 -12.49 16.30
CA ASP A 314 -11.87 -13.12 16.41
C ASP A 314 -11.81 -14.50 17.08
N CYS A 315 -10.91 -15.35 16.58
CA CYS A 315 -10.76 -16.70 17.06
C CYS A 315 -10.35 -16.74 18.54
N VAL A 316 -9.43 -15.85 18.93
CA VAL A 316 -8.94 -15.74 20.31
C VAL A 316 -10.06 -15.31 21.25
N HIS A 317 -10.88 -14.32 20.90
CA HIS A 317 -12.01 -13.89 21.74
C HIS A 317 -13.00 -15.03 22.01
N VAL A 318 -13.32 -15.82 20.98
CA VAL A 318 -14.20 -17.00 21.11
C VAL A 318 -13.55 -18.09 21.98
N ILE A 319 -12.28 -18.43 21.73
CA ILE A 319 -11.61 -19.53 22.43
C ILE A 319 -11.33 -19.19 23.89
N VAL A 320 -10.86 -17.97 24.20
CA VAL A 320 -10.55 -17.55 25.57
C VAL A 320 -11.81 -17.57 26.42
N THR A 321 -12.91 -17.01 25.92
CA THR A 321 -14.19 -16.99 26.63
C THR A 321 -14.74 -18.41 26.86
N MET A 322 -14.62 -19.29 25.86
CA MET A 322 -15.00 -20.71 26.00
C MET A 322 -14.17 -21.38 27.11
N ARG A 323 -12.85 -21.18 27.15
CA ARG A 323 -11.99 -21.79 28.16
C ARG A 323 -12.27 -21.26 29.56
N GLN A 324 -12.53 -19.96 29.71
CA GLN A 324 -12.95 -19.36 30.99
C GLN A 324 -14.26 -19.98 31.49
N ALA A 325 -15.24 -20.16 30.59
CA ALA A 325 -16.51 -20.82 30.91
C ALA A 325 -16.32 -22.29 31.33
N MET A 326 -15.43 -23.03 30.67
CA MET A 326 -15.07 -24.40 31.06
C MET A 326 -14.37 -24.47 32.42
N GLN A 327 -13.51 -23.49 32.74
CA GLN A 327 -12.86 -23.39 34.07
C GLN A 327 -13.87 -23.14 35.20
N ARG A 328 -14.98 -22.47 34.90
CA ARG A 328 -16.14 -22.27 35.80
C ARG A 328 -17.06 -23.48 35.89
N GLY A 329 -16.70 -24.61 35.27
CA GLY A 329 -17.41 -25.88 35.37
C GLY A 329 -18.42 -26.15 34.25
N MET A 330 -18.62 -25.24 33.29
CA MET A 330 -19.53 -25.48 32.17
C MET A 330 -19.05 -26.63 31.28
N GLU A 331 -19.97 -27.43 30.77
CA GLU A 331 -19.64 -28.43 29.75
C GLU A 331 -19.17 -27.77 28.46
N LYS A 332 -18.31 -28.46 27.71
CA LYS A 332 -17.69 -27.93 26.49
C LYS A 332 -18.69 -27.35 25.49
N ALA A 333 -19.77 -28.07 25.19
CA ALA A 333 -20.78 -27.59 24.24
C ALA A 333 -21.52 -26.34 24.74
N GLN A 334 -21.85 -26.30 26.03
CA GLN A 334 -22.49 -25.15 26.68
C GLN A 334 -21.52 -23.96 26.74
N ALA A 335 -20.24 -24.19 27.02
CA ALA A 335 -19.20 -23.17 27.05
C ALA A 335 -18.96 -22.53 25.68
N ILE A 336 -19.01 -23.32 24.58
CA ILE A 336 -18.93 -22.78 23.21
C ILE A 336 -20.15 -21.91 22.92
N GLN A 337 -21.37 -22.37 23.22
CA GLN A 337 -22.59 -21.59 23.01
C GLN A 337 -22.59 -20.29 23.82
N TYR A 338 -22.14 -20.36 25.08
CA TYR A 338 -21.97 -19.19 25.93
C TYR A 338 -20.99 -18.18 25.33
N SER A 339 -19.85 -18.66 24.83
CA SER A 339 -18.84 -17.81 24.18
C SER A 339 -19.40 -17.11 22.94
N ILE A 340 -20.09 -17.83 22.05
CA ILE A 340 -20.71 -17.25 20.85
C ILE A 340 -21.80 -16.23 21.23
N LYS A 341 -22.69 -16.56 22.18
CA LYS A 341 -23.74 -15.62 22.64
C LYS A 341 -23.14 -14.32 23.20
N LEU A 342 -21.96 -14.40 23.81
CA LEU A 342 -21.29 -13.25 24.41
C LEU A 342 -20.48 -12.41 23.41
N ASN A 343 -19.86 -13.04 22.41
CA ASN A 343 -18.88 -12.39 21.54
C ASN A 343 -19.35 -12.21 20.09
N ALA A 344 -20.41 -12.86 19.63
CA ALA A 344 -20.84 -12.77 18.23
C ALA A 344 -21.19 -11.34 17.79
N MET A 345 -21.92 -10.59 18.62
CA MET A 345 -22.28 -9.21 18.28
C MET A 345 -21.04 -8.28 18.30
N PRO A 346 -20.19 -8.28 19.35
CA PRO A 346 -18.91 -7.58 19.32
C PRO A 346 -18.07 -7.92 18.08
N ILE A 347 -17.83 -9.20 17.79
CA ILE A 347 -17.03 -9.65 16.64
C ILE A 347 -17.61 -9.14 15.31
N LEU A 348 -18.93 -9.18 15.14
CA LEU A 348 -19.59 -8.65 13.94
C LEU A 348 -19.37 -7.14 13.80
N ILE A 349 -19.50 -6.37 14.88
CA ILE A 349 -19.32 -4.92 14.87
C ILE A 349 -17.87 -4.57 14.55
N THR A 350 -16.92 -5.27 15.16
CA THR A 350 -15.49 -5.00 14.98
C THR A 350 -15.02 -5.40 13.59
N SER A 351 -15.52 -6.51 13.05
CA SER A 351 -15.28 -6.90 11.66
C SER A 351 -15.92 -5.94 10.64
N VAL A 352 -17.14 -5.45 10.90
CA VAL A 352 -17.80 -4.46 10.02
C VAL A 352 -17.11 -3.09 10.09
N THR A 353 -16.72 -2.61 11.27
CA THR A 353 -15.95 -1.36 11.39
C THR A 353 -14.60 -1.48 10.68
N THR A 354 -13.90 -2.60 10.86
CA THR A 354 -12.64 -2.88 10.18
C THR A 354 -12.83 -2.89 8.66
N ALA A 355 -13.85 -3.59 8.16
CA ALA A 355 -14.20 -3.61 6.75
C ALA A 355 -14.55 -2.21 6.21
N ILE A 356 -15.28 -1.38 6.97
CA ILE A 356 -15.55 0.01 6.60
C ILE A 356 -14.25 0.81 6.50
N GLY A 357 -13.32 0.67 7.44
CA GLY A 357 -12.02 1.33 7.40
C GLY A 357 -11.24 1.00 6.13
N PHE A 358 -11.20 -0.28 5.75
CA PHE A 358 -10.61 -0.71 4.47
C PHE A 358 -11.37 -0.19 3.25
N LEU A 359 -12.71 -0.20 3.28
CA LEU A 359 -13.52 0.29 2.17
C LEU A 359 -13.37 1.80 1.94
N MET A 360 -12.90 2.58 2.93
CA MET A 360 -12.55 3.99 2.72
C MET A 360 -11.39 4.16 1.75
N MET A 361 -10.55 3.13 1.56
CA MET A 361 -9.51 3.16 0.53
C MET A 361 -10.08 3.23 -0.89
N ASN A 362 -11.37 2.98 -1.10
CA ASN A 362 -12.02 3.24 -2.40
C ASN A 362 -12.04 4.73 -2.78
N MET A 363 -11.75 5.63 -1.84
CA MET A 363 -11.58 7.06 -2.09
C MET A 363 -10.15 7.42 -2.51
N SER A 364 -9.21 6.46 -2.49
CA SER A 364 -7.86 6.65 -3.03
C SER A 364 -7.92 6.91 -4.53
N ASP A 365 -7.06 7.75 -5.08
CA ASP A 365 -6.95 7.90 -6.53
C ASP A 365 -6.22 6.71 -7.19
N SER A 366 -5.45 5.94 -6.41
CA SER A 366 -4.75 4.75 -6.89
C SER A 366 -5.61 3.48 -6.85
N PRO A 367 -5.86 2.80 -7.98
CA PRO A 367 -6.63 1.55 -8.04
C PRO A 367 -6.05 0.42 -7.19
N VAL A 368 -4.71 0.30 -7.15
CA VAL A 368 -4.02 -0.72 -6.34
C VAL A 368 -4.43 -0.65 -4.87
N LEU A 369 -4.55 0.57 -4.33
CA LEU A 369 -4.97 0.77 -2.95
C LEU A 369 -6.47 0.49 -2.75
N ARG A 370 -7.32 0.80 -3.74
CA ARG A 370 -8.74 0.42 -3.70
C ARG A 370 -8.89 -1.10 -3.67
N ASP A 371 -8.16 -1.81 -4.52
CA ASP A 371 -8.15 -3.27 -4.57
C ASP A 371 -7.62 -3.87 -3.27
N PHE A 372 -6.54 -3.32 -2.71
CA PHE A 372 -6.02 -3.71 -1.40
C PHE A 372 -7.09 -3.57 -0.30
N GLY A 373 -7.81 -2.44 -0.27
CA GLY A 373 -8.90 -2.20 0.66
C GLY A 373 -10.07 -3.18 0.46
N ASN A 374 -10.53 -3.35 -0.77
CA ASN A 374 -11.65 -4.25 -1.10
C ASN A 374 -11.34 -5.71 -0.73
N LEU A 375 -10.15 -6.20 -1.06
CA LEU A 375 -9.72 -7.55 -0.72
C LEU A 375 -9.55 -7.74 0.79
N SER A 376 -8.99 -6.76 1.49
CA SER A 376 -8.86 -6.79 2.95
C SER A 376 -10.22 -6.77 3.64
N ALA A 377 -11.14 -5.91 3.22
CA ALA A 377 -12.51 -5.86 3.73
C ALA A 377 -13.25 -7.19 3.52
N LEU A 378 -13.15 -7.77 2.31
CA LEU A 378 -13.72 -9.07 2.00
C LEU A 378 -13.14 -10.16 2.92
N GLY A 379 -11.82 -10.20 3.07
CA GLY A 379 -11.14 -11.20 3.89
C GLY A 379 -11.51 -11.12 5.37
N VAL A 380 -11.66 -9.91 5.92
CA VAL A 380 -12.14 -9.70 7.30
C VAL A 380 -13.58 -10.16 7.48
N LEU A 381 -14.48 -9.85 6.54
CA LEU A 381 -15.88 -10.29 6.62
C LEU A 381 -16.01 -11.81 6.50
N ILE A 382 -15.20 -12.45 5.64
CA ILE A 382 -15.13 -13.91 5.56
C ILE A 382 -14.58 -14.48 6.87
N ALA A 383 -13.52 -13.90 7.44
CA ALA A 383 -12.97 -14.32 8.71
C ALA A 383 -13.99 -14.24 9.85
N CYS A 384 -14.78 -13.15 9.92
CA CYS A 384 -15.90 -13.00 10.84
C CYS A 384 -16.94 -14.11 10.68
N PHE A 385 -17.33 -14.40 9.44
CA PHE A 385 -18.30 -15.44 9.16
C PHE A 385 -17.78 -16.80 9.63
N LEU A 386 -16.52 -17.13 9.32
CA LEU A 386 -15.91 -18.42 9.70
C LEU A 386 -15.60 -18.52 11.20
N SER A 387 -15.26 -17.42 11.88
CA SER A 387 -14.97 -17.39 13.32
C SER A 387 -16.24 -17.64 14.17
N VAL A 388 -17.41 -17.26 13.66
CA VAL A 388 -18.69 -17.49 14.35
C VAL A 388 -19.38 -18.79 13.91
N THR A 389 -19.04 -19.36 12.75
CA THR A 389 -19.66 -20.58 12.21
C THR A 389 -18.73 -21.80 12.26
N MET A 390 -17.62 -21.75 11.53
CA MET A 390 -16.68 -22.86 11.36
C MET A 390 -15.93 -23.17 12.66
N LEU A 391 -15.41 -22.14 13.34
CA LEU A 391 -14.64 -22.30 14.57
C LEU A 391 -15.41 -23.05 15.67
N PRO A 392 -16.63 -22.66 16.08
CA PRO A 392 -17.36 -23.40 17.12
C PRO A 392 -17.71 -24.84 16.71
N ALA A 393 -17.93 -25.10 15.41
CA ALA A 393 -18.14 -26.46 14.90
C ALA A 393 -16.87 -27.32 15.02
N LEU A 394 -15.70 -26.78 14.63
CA LEU A 394 -14.40 -27.43 14.79
C LEU A 394 -14.08 -27.69 16.27
N LEU A 395 -14.25 -26.67 17.12
CA LEU A 395 -13.97 -26.79 18.55
C LEU A 395 -14.84 -27.85 19.21
N LYS A 396 -16.10 -28.03 18.80
CA LYS A 396 -16.96 -29.11 19.32
C LYS A 396 -16.39 -30.50 19.00
N LEU A 397 -15.97 -30.73 17.75
CA LEU A 397 -15.49 -32.03 17.27
C LEU A 397 -14.08 -32.37 17.76
N LEU A 398 -13.18 -31.39 17.81
CA LEU A 398 -11.79 -31.60 18.21
C LEU A 398 -11.65 -31.83 19.72
N PRO A 399 -10.77 -32.74 20.18
CA PRO A 399 -10.64 -33.07 21.61
C PRO A 399 -9.85 -32.01 22.39
N VAL A 400 -10.46 -30.83 22.58
CA VAL A 400 -9.94 -29.78 23.46
C VAL A 400 -10.01 -30.25 24.92
N LYS A 401 -8.85 -30.39 25.57
CA LYS A 401 -8.73 -30.91 26.95
C LYS A 401 -9.61 -30.13 27.92
N ARG A 402 -10.41 -30.84 28.72
CA ARG A 402 -11.18 -30.25 29.83
C ARG A 402 -10.20 -29.69 30.85
N LEU A 403 -10.28 -28.40 31.13
CA LEU A 403 -9.57 -27.80 32.26
C LEU A 403 -10.34 -28.20 33.53
N SER A 404 -9.64 -28.71 34.54
CA SER A 404 -10.23 -29.00 35.85
C SER A 404 -10.89 -27.72 36.38
N ALA A 405 -12.11 -27.85 36.91
CA ALA A 405 -12.71 -26.73 37.62
C ALA A 405 -11.77 -26.35 38.77
N ASN A 406 -11.30 -25.12 38.78
CA ASN A 406 -10.49 -24.59 39.87
C ASN A 406 -11.28 -23.46 40.52
N PRO A 407 -12.07 -23.75 41.57
CA PRO A 407 -12.85 -22.73 42.27
C PRO A 407 -12.00 -21.55 42.74
N GLU A 408 -10.75 -21.81 43.15
CA GLU A 408 -9.78 -20.78 43.60
C GLU A 408 -9.22 -19.92 42.46
N ALA A 409 -9.40 -20.31 41.19
CA ALA A 409 -8.94 -19.49 40.06
C ALA A 409 -9.83 -18.25 39.84
N ALA A 410 -11.05 -18.23 40.39
CA ALA A 410 -11.94 -17.06 40.33
C ALA A 410 -11.50 -15.92 41.26
N ASP A 411 -10.75 -16.22 42.33
CA ASP A 411 -10.34 -15.26 43.37
C ASP A 411 -8.86 -14.82 43.27
N LYS A 412 -8.11 -15.32 42.27
CA LYS A 412 -6.71 -14.89 42.06
C LYS A 412 -6.65 -13.55 41.36
N ILE A 413 -6.17 -12.53 42.08
CA ILE A 413 -5.84 -11.21 41.53
C ILE A 413 -4.88 -11.39 40.35
N THR A 414 -5.34 -11.05 39.16
CA THR A 414 -4.57 -11.11 37.93
C THR A 414 -3.78 -9.81 37.72
N PHE A 415 -2.84 -9.83 36.78
CA PHE A 415 -2.13 -8.61 36.36
C PHE A 415 -3.10 -7.54 35.84
N MET A 416 -4.16 -7.94 35.13
CA MET A 416 -5.16 -7.01 34.60
C MET A 416 -5.99 -6.36 35.71
N ASP A 417 -6.21 -7.05 36.84
CA ASP A 417 -6.87 -6.47 38.00
C ASP A 417 -6.02 -5.37 38.63
N LYS A 418 -4.71 -5.63 38.79
CA LYS A 418 -3.76 -4.62 39.28
C LYS A 418 -3.68 -3.41 38.35
N LEU A 419 -3.69 -3.63 37.03
CA LEU A 419 -3.69 -2.56 36.05
C LEU A 419 -4.99 -1.73 36.13
N GLY A 420 -6.14 -2.39 36.24
CA GLY A 420 -7.42 -1.73 36.43
C GLY A 420 -7.47 -0.90 37.72
N ASP A 421 -6.96 -1.43 38.83
CA ASP A 421 -6.85 -0.70 40.09
C ASP A 421 -5.91 0.50 40.00
N PHE A 422 -4.77 0.35 39.32
CA PHE A 422 -3.84 1.43 39.07
C PHE A 422 -4.51 2.58 38.28
N VAL A 423 -5.23 2.25 37.21
CA VAL A 423 -5.90 3.26 36.36
C VAL A 423 -7.01 3.96 37.14
N VAL A 424 -7.84 3.21 37.88
CA VAL A 424 -8.92 3.79 38.70
C VAL A 424 -8.35 4.73 39.78
N THR A 425 -7.29 4.32 40.46
CA THR A 425 -6.69 5.10 41.55
C THR A 425 -6.00 6.37 41.05
N ASN A 426 -5.29 6.28 39.91
CA ASN A 426 -4.47 7.37 39.38
C ASN A 426 -5.15 8.22 38.28
N ARG A 427 -6.45 8.02 38.04
CA ARG A 427 -7.22 8.70 36.98
C ARG A 427 -7.07 10.22 36.91
N LYS A 428 -6.90 10.89 38.06
CA LYS A 428 -6.75 12.35 38.13
C LYS A 428 -5.44 12.86 37.51
N ALA A 429 -4.40 12.03 37.49
CA ALA A 429 -3.11 12.35 36.85
C ALA A 429 -3.03 11.79 35.42
N LEU A 430 -3.59 10.59 35.19
CA LEU A 430 -3.50 9.91 33.88
C LEU A 430 -4.20 10.70 32.76
N LEU A 431 -5.34 11.32 33.04
CA LEU A 431 -6.07 12.10 32.03
C LEU A 431 -5.27 13.32 31.52
N PRO A 432 -4.80 14.27 32.36
CA PRO A 432 -4.04 15.41 31.87
C PRO A 432 -2.71 15.00 31.23
N ILE A 433 -2.04 13.94 31.71
CA ILE A 433 -0.83 13.40 31.08
C ILE A 433 -1.13 12.91 29.66
N SER A 434 -2.19 12.10 29.51
CA SER A 434 -2.60 11.57 28.20
C SER A 434 -2.98 12.70 27.25
N THR A 435 -3.69 13.73 27.74
CA THR A 435 -4.01 14.93 26.95
C THR A 435 -2.75 15.68 26.53
N LEU A 436 -1.76 15.84 27.43
CA LEU A 436 -0.50 16.51 27.10
C LEU A 436 0.29 15.74 26.03
N VAL A 437 0.34 14.41 26.12
CA VAL A 437 0.96 13.56 25.10
C VAL A 437 0.27 13.72 23.74
N ILE A 438 -1.07 13.69 23.71
CA ILE A 438 -1.83 13.89 22.46
C ILE A 438 -1.57 15.27 21.87
N VAL A 439 -1.59 16.34 22.68
CA VAL A 439 -1.32 17.71 22.22
C VAL A 439 0.13 17.85 21.74
N GLY A 440 1.08 17.27 22.46
CA GLY A 440 2.49 17.26 22.06
C GLY A 440 2.71 16.56 20.72
N ALA A 441 2.11 15.37 20.53
CA ALA A 441 2.20 14.66 19.26
C ALA A 441 1.46 15.39 18.13
N ALA A 442 0.29 15.98 18.40
CA ALA A 442 -0.43 16.79 17.43
C ALA A 442 0.40 17.99 16.93
N ALA A 443 1.21 18.59 17.80
CA ALA A 443 2.11 19.68 17.43
C ALA A 443 3.26 19.24 16.51
N LEU A 444 3.58 17.94 16.46
CA LEU A 444 4.59 17.37 15.56
C LEU A 444 4.04 17.02 14.18
N ILE A 445 2.72 16.83 14.04
CA ILE A 445 2.09 16.45 12.76
C ILE A 445 2.48 17.36 11.59
N PRO A 446 2.51 18.70 11.73
CA PRO A 446 2.89 19.60 10.62
C PRO A 446 4.33 19.45 10.12
N LEU A 447 5.19 18.74 10.85
CA LEU A 447 6.55 18.44 10.39
C LEU A 447 6.59 17.32 9.35
N ASN A 448 5.50 16.54 9.22
CA ASN A 448 5.39 15.55 8.16
C ASN A 448 5.13 16.23 6.82
N LYS A 449 5.86 15.84 5.78
CA LYS A 449 5.68 16.28 4.40
C LYS A 449 5.24 15.12 3.55
N VAL A 450 4.27 15.35 2.67
CA VAL A 450 3.95 14.39 1.62
C VAL A 450 5.13 14.38 0.67
N ASN A 451 5.79 13.24 0.55
CA ASN A 451 6.89 13.09 -0.35
C ASN A 451 6.91 11.66 -0.87
N ASP A 452 6.78 11.53 -2.18
CA ASP A 452 6.77 10.27 -2.88
C ASP A 452 7.88 10.27 -3.94
N GLU A 453 8.86 9.39 -3.73
CA GLU A 453 10.00 9.18 -4.62
C GLU A 453 10.05 7.70 -5.00
N SER A 454 9.80 7.45 -6.28
CA SER A 454 9.55 6.12 -6.82
C SER A 454 10.76 5.19 -6.72
N VAL A 455 11.98 5.73 -6.82
CA VAL A 455 13.22 4.96 -6.63
C VAL A 455 13.38 4.53 -5.17
N LYS A 456 12.93 5.34 -4.19
CA LYS A 456 13.01 5.00 -2.74
C LYS A 456 11.95 4.01 -2.30
N TYR A 457 11.13 3.51 -3.22
CA TYR A 457 10.23 2.40 -2.93
C TYR A 457 10.97 1.10 -2.69
N PHE A 458 12.18 0.97 -3.22
CA PHE A 458 13.02 -0.20 -3.03
C PHE A 458 14.08 0.14 -1.99
N ASP A 459 14.29 -0.76 -1.03
CA ASP A 459 15.35 -0.59 -0.05
C ASP A 459 16.75 -0.61 -0.70
N THR A 460 17.77 -0.19 0.06
CA THR A 460 19.17 -0.12 -0.40
C THR A 460 19.80 -1.49 -0.70
N SER A 461 19.13 -2.60 -0.38
CA SER A 461 19.59 -3.95 -0.71
C SER A 461 19.16 -4.40 -2.11
N SER A 462 18.18 -3.72 -2.72
CA SER A 462 17.73 -4.00 -4.08
C SER A 462 18.80 -3.68 -5.12
N GLU A 463 19.04 -4.60 -6.07
CA GLU A 463 19.92 -4.36 -7.22
C GLU A 463 19.50 -3.11 -8.01
N PHE A 464 18.19 -2.90 -8.16
CA PHE A 464 17.67 -1.73 -8.88
C PHE A 464 17.97 -0.43 -8.13
N ARG A 465 17.79 -0.41 -6.80
CA ARG A 465 18.08 0.79 -5.99
C ARG A 465 19.55 1.15 -6.07
N GLN A 466 20.44 0.18 -5.92
CA GLN A 466 21.89 0.37 -6.02
C GLN A 466 22.30 0.89 -7.40
N ALA A 467 21.73 0.33 -8.47
CA ALA A 467 21.99 0.78 -9.84
C ALA A 467 21.51 2.23 -10.08
N ALA A 468 20.34 2.59 -9.55
CA ALA A 468 19.78 3.93 -9.70
C ALA A 468 20.58 4.98 -8.91
N ASP A 469 20.96 4.66 -7.66
CA ASP A 469 21.81 5.52 -6.82
C ASP A 469 23.19 5.70 -7.46
N PHE A 470 23.80 4.63 -7.99
CA PHE A 470 25.08 4.70 -8.69
C PHE A 470 24.99 5.56 -9.96
N MET A 471 23.92 5.42 -10.75
CA MET A 471 23.72 6.21 -11.96
C MET A 471 23.55 7.70 -11.63
N GLU A 472 22.80 8.04 -10.57
CA GLU A 472 22.62 9.40 -10.08
C GLU A 472 23.95 10.02 -9.60
N GLU A 473 24.77 9.27 -8.87
CA GLU A 473 26.07 9.77 -8.37
C GLU A 473 27.13 9.97 -9.48
N THR A 474 26.98 9.31 -10.64
CA THR A 474 28.04 9.24 -11.66
C THR A 474 27.70 9.91 -13.00
N VAL A 475 26.46 9.78 -13.48
CA VAL A 475 26.04 10.27 -14.80
C VAL A 475 24.93 11.30 -14.69
N SER A 476 23.77 10.87 -14.17
CA SER A 476 22.57 11.69 -13.98
C SER A 476 21.48 10.87 -13.27
N GLY A 477 20.50 11.56 -12.71
CA GLY A 477 19.34 10.93 -12.11
C GLY A 477 18.52 10.08 -13.08
N MET A 478 17.65 9.26 -12.52
CA MET A 478 16.77 8.36 -13.29
C MET A 478 15.45 8.99 -13.68
N THR A 479 15.11 10.14 -13.10
CA THR A 479 13.82 10.78 -13.33
C THR A 479 13.87 11.60 -14.61
N THR A 480 13.03 11.22 -15.57
CA THR A 480 12.85 11.98 -16.81
C THR A 480 11.48 12.61 -16.88
N ILE A 481 11.38 13.76 -17.54
CA ILE A 481 10.14 14.46 -17.87
C ILE A 481 10.09 14.64 -19.38
N SER A 482 9.09 14.04 -20.02
CA SER A 482 8.83 14.28 -21.44
C SER A 482 8.00 15.55 -21.58
N ILE A 483 8.53 16.53 -22.31
CA ILE A 483 7.89 17.82 -22.56
C ILE A 483 7.56 17.89 -24.05
N ALA A 484 6.29 17.75 -24.40
CA ALA A 484 5.80 17.95 -25.76
C ALA A 484 5.38 19.40 -25.94
N VAL A 485 5.94 20.06 -26.96
CA VAL A 485 5.61 21.44 -27.35
C VAL A 485 5.00 21.41 -28.74
N LYS A 486 3.77 21.91 -28.86
CA LYS A 486 2.96 21.87 -30.09
C LYS A 486 2.79 23.26 -30.68
N THR A 487 3.02 23.35 -31.97
CA THR A 487 2.81 24.59 -32.76
C THR A 487 1.40 24.70 -33.33
N ASN A 488 0.67 23.59 -33.42
CA ASN A 488 -0.62 23.47 -34.11
C ASN A 488 -0.58 23.84 -35.62
N GLU A 489 0.61 23.97 -36.21
CA GLU A 489 0.82 24.19 -37.65
C GLU A 489 1.78 23.13 -38.21
N SER A 490 1.43 22.49 -39.32
CA SER A 490 2.29 21.49 -39.96
C SER A 490 3.59 22.11 -40.46
N GLN A 491 4.71 21.39 -40.29
CA GLN A 491 6.06 21.84 -40.66
C GLN A 491 6.53 23.13 -39.95
N ALA A 492 5.89 23.53 -38.86
CA ALA A 492 6.24 24.75 -38.14
C ALA A 492 7.36 24.55 -37.11
N ILE A 493 7.83 23.32 -36.86
CA ILE A 493 9.00 23.10 -36.00
C ILE A 493 10.29 23.72 -36.56
N ALA A 494 10.32 24.03 -37.86
CA ALA A 494 11.41 24.73 -38.52
C ALA A 494 11.26 26.27 -38.50
N ASP A 495 10.18 26.82 -37.95
CA ASP A 495 9.99 28.27 -37.82
C ASP A 495 11.06 28.84 -36.89
N PRO A 496 11.87 29.84 -37.31
CA PRO A 496 12.86 30.49 -36.46
C PRO A 496 12.30 31.03 -35.15
N VAL A 497 11.05 31.50 -35.12
CA VAL A 497 10.41 31.98 -33.88
C VAL A 497 10.19 30.84 -32.91
N PHE A 498 9.74 29.69 -33.41
CA PHE A 498 9.55 28.48 -32.59
C PHE A 498 10.89 27.92 -32.13
N LEU A 499 11.86 27.80 -33.03
CA LEU A 499 13.21 27.32 -32.69
C LEU A 499 13.86 28.20 -31.64
N GLN A 500 13.76 29.53 -31.74
CA GLN A 500 14.26 30.44 -30.73
C GLN A 500 13.58 30.21 -29.38
N ALA A 501 12.26 30.04 -29.36
CA ALA A 501 11.54 29.74 -28.11
C ALA A 501 12.00 28.41 -27.48
N ILE A 502 12.23 27.37 -28.29
CA ILE A 502 12.78 26.09 -27.80
C ILE A 502 14.22 26.25 -27.30
N GLY A 503 15.05 27.06 -27.98
CA GLY A 503 16.42 27.36 -27.55
C GLY A 503 16.46 28.11 -26.23
N ASP A 504 15.66 29.18 -26.09
CA ASP A 504 15.55 29.97 -24.87
C ASP A 504 15.02 29.11 -23.70
N PHE A 505 14.06 28.22 -23.98
CA PHE A 505 13.54 27.28 -23.00
C PHE A 505 14.58 26.23 -22.59
N THR A 506 15.38 25.74 -23.55
CA THR A 506 16.47 24.78 -23.29
C THR A 506 17.51 25.40 -22.35
N GLU A 507 17.95 26.62 -22.62
CA GLU A 507 18.90 27.32 -21.74
C GLU A 507 18.29 27.60 -20.36
N TRP A 508 17.00 27.92 -20.30
CA TRP A 508 16.30 28.07 -19.01
C TRP A 508 16.24 26.74 -18.22
N LEU A 509 16.00 25.61 -18.89
CA LEU A 509 16.00 24.28 -18.25
C LEU A 509 17.38 23.92 -17.71
N ARG A 510 18.44 24.17 -18.49
CA ARG A 510 19.84 23.85 -18.12
C ARG A 510 20.35 24.59 -16.89
N VAL A 511 19.74 25.73 -16.53
CA VAL A 511 20.12 26.52 -15.35
C VAL A 511 19.24 26.24 -14.12
N GLN A 512 18.24 25.36 -14.23
CA GLN A 512 17.48 24.92 -13.06
C GLN A 512 18.39 24.07 -12.15
N PRO A 513 18.27 24.22 -10.82
CA PRO A 513 19.18 23.55 -9.89
C PRO A 513 19.05 22.02 -9.90
N GLU A 514 17.91 21.48 -10.30
CA GLU A 514 17.62 20.04 -10.31
C GLU A 514 17.91 19.37 -11.67
N THR A 515 18.31 20.14 -12.68
CA THR A 515 18.50 19.63 -14.05
C THR A 515 19.89 19.03 -14.23
N ASP A 516 19.94 17.75 -14.59
CA ASP A 516 21.17 17.09 -15.00
C ASP A 516 21.44 17.23 -16.51
N HIS A 517 20.38 17.04 -17.31
CA HIS A 517 20.49 16.95 -18.75
C HIS A 517 19.19 17.35 -19.46
N VAL A 518 19.32 17.95 -20.65
CA VAL A 518 18.20 18.32 -21.51
C VAL A 518 18.48 17.78 -22.92
N ALA A 519 17.71 16.77 -23.34
CA ALA A 519 17.75 16.26 -24.70
C ALA A 519 16.74 17.02 -25.56
N THR A 520 17.24 17.71 -26.58
CA THR A 520 16.45 18.60 -27.44
C THR A 520 16.96 18.62 -28.86
N LEU A 521 16.06 18.76 -29.83
CA LEU A 521 16.41 18.88 -31.24
C LEU A 521 17.09 20.23 -31.56
N SER A 522 16.96 21.23 -30.68
CA SER A 522 17.60 22.54 -30.87
C SER A 522 19.13 22.43 -30.95
N ASP A 523 19.76 21.53 -30.18
CA ASP A 523 21.20 21.26 -30.26
C ASP A 523 21.62 20.70 -31.62
N VAL A 524 20.78 19.82 -32.19
CA VAL A 524 21.01 19.26 -33.53
C VAL A 524 20.94 20.37 -34.57
N TYR A 525 19.95 21.27 -34.49
CA TYR A 525 19.87 22.42 -35.39
C TYR A 525 21.09 23.33 -35.31
N MET A 526 21.61 23.61 -34.11
CA MET A 526 22.82 24.42 -33.94
C MET A 526 24.06 23.74 -34.53
N ARG A 527 24.21 22.43 -34.30
CA ARG A 527 25.32 21.65 -34.87
C ARG A 527 25.26 21.61 -36.39
N LEU A 528 24.10 21.28 -36.97
CA LEU A 528 23.93 21.26 -38.42
C LEU A 528 24.18 22.63 -39.02
N ASN A 529 23.73 23.71 -38.38
CA ASN A 529 24.03 25.06 -38.86
C ASN A 529 25.53 25.36 -38.85
N LYS A 530 26.26 24.91 -37.83
CA LYS A 530 27.73 24.97 -37.80
C LYS A 530 28.36 24.14 -38.94
N ASN A 531 27.95 22.88 -39.12
CA ASN A 531 28.51 22.02 -40.15
C ASN A 531 28.29 22.61 -41.56
N MET A 532 27.10 23.13 -41.84
CA MET A 532 26.76 23.76 -43.13
C MET A 532 27.51 25.07 -43.41
N HIS A 533 28.29 25.56 -42.43
CA HIS A 533 29.20 26.70 -42.56
C HIS A 533 30.66 26.29 -42.33
N GLY A 534 31.03 25.05 -42.70
CA GLY A 534 32.41 24.58 -42.67
C GLY A 534 32.97 24.38 -41.26
N ASP A 535 32.11 23.94 -40.33
CA ASP A 535 32.44 23.75 -38.91
C ASP A 535 32.93 25.02 -38.18
N ASP A 536 32.49 26.19 -38.63
CA ASP A 536 32.75 27.47 -37.94
C ASP A 536 31.93 27.58 -36.64
N ASP A 537 32.62 27.63 -35.50
CA ASP A 537 32.03 27.78 -34.17
C ASP A 537 31.14 29.03 -34.03
N SER A 538 31.36 30.09 -34.82
CA SER A 538 30.51 31.29 -34.82
C SER A 538 29.10 31.04 -35.39
N TYR A 539 28.89 29.88 -36.02
CA TYR A 539 27.61 29.39 -36.54
C TYR A 539 26.96 28.31 -35.68
N TYR A 540 27.53 27.98 -34.50
CA TYR A 540 26.86 27.18 -33.48
C TYR A 540 25.75 27.99 -32.79
N LYS A 541 24.69 28.23 -33.54
CA LYS A 541 23.49 29.00 -33.18
C LYS A 541 22.33 28.54 -34.04
N LEU A 542 21.11 28.79 -33.59
CA LEU A 542 19.91 28.37 -34.31
C LEU A 542 19.81 29.06 -35.69
N PRO A 543 19.35 28.34 -36.73
CA PRO A 543 19.15 28.91 -38.05
C PRO A 543 18.03 29.96 -38.05
N LEU A 544 18.29 31.14 -38.61
CA LEU A 544 17.34 32.26 -38.66
C LEU A 544 16.40 32.23 -39.88
N ASN A 545 16.44 31.16 -40.68
CA ASN A 545 15.63 31.01 -41.89
C ASN A 545 14.92 29.64 -41.88
N ARG A 546 13.61 29.65 -42.13
CA ARG A 546 12.73 28.47 -42.07
C ARG A 546 13.11 27.41 -43.10
N GLU A 547 13.41 27.83 -44.33
CA GLU A 547 13.75 26.92 -45.42
C GLU A 547 15.08 26.20 -45.15
N LEU A 548 16.10 26.93 -44.66
CA LEU A 548 17.38 26.35 -44.27
C LEU A 548 17.22 25.37 -43.10
N ALA A 549 16.49 25.75 -42.06
CA ALA A 549 16.21 24.86 -40.94
C ALA A 549 15.55 23.56 -41.42
N ALA A 550 14.51 23.66 -42.25
CA ALA A 550 13.83 22.49 -42.82
C ALA A 550 14.77 21.61 -43.67
N GLN A 551 15.65 22.22 -44.45
CA GLN A 551 16.63 21.50 -45.27
C GLN A 551 17.70 20.78 -44.42
N TYR A 552 18.21 21.44 -43.38
CA TYR A 552 19.18 20.83 -42.46
C TYR A 552 18.59 19.59 -41.80
N LEU A 553 17.37 19.72 -41.26
CA LEU A 553 16.68 18.59 -40.64
C LEU A 553 16.43 17.46 -41.63
N LEU A 554 16.01 17.78 -42.86
CA LEU A 554 15.77 16.77 -43.90
C LEU A 554 17.04 16.00 -44.27
N LEU A 555 18.17 16.70 -44.46
CA LEU A 555 19.46 16.06 -44.76
C LEU A 555 19.88 15.12 -43.63
N TYR A 556 19.73 15.57 -42.39
CA TYR A 556 20.02 14.75 -41.23
C TYR A 556 19.11 13.53 -41.16
N GLU A 557 17.79 13.69 -41.25
CA GLU A 557 16.82 12.59 -41.26
C GLU A 557 17.11 11.53 -42.33
N MET A 558 17.48 11.96 -43.54
CA MET A 558 17.82 11.04 -44.64
C MET A 558 19.12 10.26 -44.42
N SER A 559 19.97 10.74 -43.51
CA SER A 559 21.27 10.14 -43.19
C SER A 559 21.21 9.20 -41.98
N LEU A 560 20.12 9.22 -41.19
CA LEU A 560 19.98 8.39 -40.01
C LEU A 560 19.73 6.92 -40.40
N PRO A 561 20.40 5.96 -39.75
CA PRO A 561 20.16 4.55 -39.98
C PRO A 561 18.82 4.11 -39.36
N TYR A 562 18.38 2.90 -39.73
CA TYR A 562 17.15 2.31 -39.19
C TYR A 562 17.17 2.27 -37.65
N GLY A 563 16.06 2.69 -37.04
CA GLY A 563 15.88 2.70 -35.59
C GLY A 563 16.51 3.90 -34.86
N LEU A 564 17.32 4.71 -35.55
CA LEU A 564 17.83 5.99 -35.03
C LEU A 564 17.10 7.22 -35.56
N ASP A 565 15.94 7.02 -36.20
CA ASP A 565 15.09 8.11 -36.70
C ASP A 565 14.59 9.06 -35.60
N LEU A 566 13.96 10.16 -36.03
CA LEU A 566 13.52 11.23 -35.12
C LEU A 566 12.08 11.06 -34.61
N ASN A 567 11.40 9.94 -34.84
CA ASN A 567 10.01 9.75 -34.40
C ASN A 567 9.86 9.73 -32.87
N ASN A 568 10.97 9.65 -32.13
CA ASN A 568 11.00 9.83 -30.68
C ASN A 568 11.16 11.29 -30.23
N GLN A 569 11.35 12.24 -31.15
CA GLN A 569 11.57 13.68 -30.87
C GLN A 569 10.64 14.60 -31.67
N ILE A 570 10.18 14.18 -32.85
CA ILE A 570 9.23 14.93 -33.69
C ILE A 570 8.07 14.05 -34.07
N ASN A 571 6.91 14.66 -34.30
CA ASN A 571 5.75 13.96 -34.86
C ASN A 571 5.79 13.97 -36.41
N VAL A 572 5.01 13.09 -37.03
CA VAL A 572 5.04 12.84 -38.49
C VAL A 572 4.82 14.10 -39.34
N ASP A 573 3.90 14.99 -38.93
CA ASP A 573 3.58 16.21 -39.67
C ASP A 573 4.49 17.41 -39.32
N LYS A 574 5.47 17.19 -38.43
CA LYS A 574 6.45 18.16 -37.95
C LYS A 574 5.79 19.42 -37.38
N SER A 575 4.72 19.24 -36.61
CA SER A 575 4.03 20.30 -35.85
C SER A 575 4.38 20.31 -34.37
N SER A 576 5.06 19.27 -33.85
CA SER A 576 5.39 19.15 -32.43
C SER A 576 6.81 18.61 -32.22
N ILE A 577 7.49 19.12 -31.19
CA ILE A 577 8.76 18.60 -30.67
C ILE A 577 8.54 18.01 -29.28
N LYS A 578 9.16 16.86 -29.00
CA LYS A 578 9.33 16.31 -27.66
C LYS A 578 10.76 16.55 -27.21
N MET A 579 10.90 17.16 -26.04
CA MET A 579 12.16 17.25 -25.31
C MET A 579 12.11 16.29 -24.13
N VAL A 580 13.28 15.80 -23.71
CA VAL A 580 13.43 14.98 -22.51
C VAL A 580 14.32 15.72 -21.53
N LEU A 581 13.74 16.07 -20.39
CA LEU A 581 14.44 16.66 -19.26
C LEU A 581 14.79 15.54 -18.29
N THR A 582 16.07 15.37 -17.98
CA THR A 582 16.55 14.46 -16.92
C THR A 582 16.92 15.29 -15.70
N VAL A 583 16.42 14.88 -14.55
CA VAL A 583 16.64 15.51 -13.24
C VAL A 583 17.11 14.49 -12.24
N ASP A 584 17.62 15.00 -11.11
CA ASP A 584 17.90 14.22 -9.89
C ASP A 584 16.70 13.33 -9.50
N ASN A 585 16.89 12.38 -8.59
CA ASN A 585 15.78 11.58 -8.04
C ASN A 585 14.93 12.43 -7.07
N LEU A 586 14.12 13.31 -7.64
CA LEU A 586 13.31 14.30 -6.94
C LEU A 586 12.09 13.70 -6.26
N GLY A 587 11.70 14.37 -5.16
CA GLY A 587 10.44 14.12 -4.48
C GLY A 587 9.21 14.68 -5.21
N SER A 588 8.02 14.33 -4.73
CA SER A 588 6.76 14.76 -5.38
C SER A 588 6.60 16.28 -5.41
N VAL A 589 6.90 16.95 -4.30
CA VAL A 589 6.76 18.41 -4.17
C VAL A 589 7.68 19.13 -5.15
N GLU A 590 8.94 18.69 -5.23
CA GLU A 590 9.96 19.29 -6.11
C GLU A 590 9.59 19.07 -7.59
N LEU A 591 9.10 17.89 -7.95
CA LEU A 591 8.66 17.58 -9.30
C LEU A 591 7.44 18.42 -9.73
N VAL A 592 6.44 18.55 -8.86
CA VAL A 592 5.24 19.36 -9.15
C VAL A 592 5.62 20.84 -9.23
N GLU A 593 6.49 21.35 -8.35
CA GLU A 593 7.01 22.72 -8.44
C GLU A 593 7.76 22.96 -9.75
N LEU A 594 8.63 22.03 -10.18
CA LEU A 594 9.33 22.13 -11.46
C LEU A 594 8.36 22.13 -12.65
N GLU A 595 7.34 21.27 -12.62
CA GLU A 595 6.29 21.25 -13.64
C GLU A 595 5.53 22.59 -13.71
N GLU A 596 5.16 23.16 -12.56
CA GLU A 596 4.52 24.48 -12.49
C GLU A 596 5.43 25.59 -13.04
N ARG A 597 6.74 25.53 -12.78
CA ARG A 597 7.72 26.45 -13.36
C ARG A 597 7.80 26.32 -14.89
N ILE A 598 7.76 25.10 -15.42
CA ILE A 598 7.72 24.83 -16.87
C ILE A 598 6.50 25.50 -17.50
N TYR A 599 5.29 25.26 -16.98
CA TYR A 599 4.07 25.87 -17.52
C TYR A 599 4.08 27.40 -17.37
N SER A 600 4.59 27.92 -16.24
CA SER A 600 4.70 29.36 -16.01
C SER A 600 5.65 30.04 -17.00
N TRP A 601 6.75 29.37 -17.36
CA TRP A 601 7.70 29.88 -18.36
C TRP A 601 7.04 30.03 -19.73
N PHE A 602 6.29 29.01 -20.19
CA PHE A 602 5.58 29.08 -21.48
C PHE A 602 4.48 30.13 -21.46
N ALA A 603 3.71 30.23 -20.38
CA ALA A 603 2.68 31.26 -20.25
C ALA A 603 3.24 32.69 -20.35
N ALA A 604 4.47 32.92 -19.90
CA ALA A 604 5.13 34.22 -19.92
C ALA A 604 5.87 34.51 -21.24
N ASN A 605 6.56 33.53 -21.82
CA ASN A 605 7.50 33.74 -22.92
C ASN A 605 6.98 33.27 -24.28
N ALA A 606 6.16 32.22 -24.32
CA ALA A 606 5.66 31.62 -25.56
C ALA A 606 4.23 31.08 -25.43
N PRO A 607 3.25 31.93 -25.04
CA PRO A 607 1.86 31.50 -24.77
C PRO A 607 1.10 31.00 -25.99
N GLN A 608 1.64 31.21 -27.20
CA GLN A 608 1.08 30.70 -28.45
C GLN A 608 1.25 29.18 -28.63
N TYR A 609 2.15 28.53 -27.88
CA TYR A 609 2.41 27.11 -27.99
C TYR A 609 1.69 26.33 -26.88
N GLU A 610 1.14 25.18 -27.25
CA GLU A 610 0.57 24.26 -26.29
C GLU A 610 1.67 23.34 -25.75
N VAL A 611 1.73 23.17 -24.43
CA VAL A 611 2.76 22.38 -23.77
C VAL A 611 2.12 21.34 -22.88
N VAL A 612 2.66 20.12 -22.97
CA VAL A 612 2.27 18.98 -22.14
C VAL A 612 3.52 18.36 -21.57
N ALA A 613 3.66 18.38 -20.24
CA ALA A 613 4.72 17.67 -19.54
C ALA A 613 4.14 16.40 -18.90
N SER A 614 4.81 15.26 -19.07
CA SER A 614 4.41 14.03 -18.37
C SER A 614 5.57 13.04 -18.25
N SER A 615 5.50 12.23 -17.20
CA SER A 615 6.36 11.07 -16.97
C SER A 615 5.78 10.17 -15.88
N PRO A 616 6.24 8.91 -15.76
CA PRO A 616 5.84 8.05 -14.65
C PRO A 616 6.08 8.70 -13.28
N SER A 617 7.23 9.36 -13.09
CA SER A 617 7.54 10.06 -11.83
C SER A 617 6.60 11.23 -11.55
N LEU A 618 6.26 12.06 -12.55
CA LEU A 618 5.25 13.13 -12.38
C LEU A 618 3.87 12.57 -12.06
N MET A 619 3.48 11.46 -12.70
CA MET A 619 2.22 10.79 -12.39
C MET A 619 2.19 10.33 -10.92
N PHE A 620 3.27 9.71 -10.42
CA PHE A 620 3.40 9.33 -9.00
C PHE A 620 3.41 10.52 -8.05
N ALA A 621 4.05 11.63 -8.44
CA ALA A 621 4.06 12.86 -7.65
C ALA A 621 2.64 13.39 -7.42
N HIS A 622 1.86 13.54 -8.50
CA HIS A 622 0.47 14.00 -8.44
C HIS A 622 -0.42 13.04 -7.66
N ILE A 623 -0.34 11.74 -7.94
CA ILE A 623 -1.21 10.78 -7.25
C ILE A 623 -0.87 10.66 -5.76
N GLY A 624 0.40 10.83 -5.37
CA GLY A 624 0.82 10.87 -3.97
C GLY A 624 0.13 12.01 -3.22
N GLU A 625 0.18 13.24 -3.78
CA GLU A 625 -0.46 14.42 -3.21
C GLU A 625 -1.99 14.32 -3.17
N THR A 626 -2.62 13.97 -4.30
CA THR A 626 -4.08 13.88 -4.36
C THR A 626 -4.61 12.75 -3.49
N ASN A 627 -3.93 11.60 -3.44
CA ASN A 627 -4.30 10.50 -2.56
C ASN A 627 -4.20 10.90 -1.09
N MET A 628 -3.16 11.64 -0.69
CA MET A 628 -3.07 12.15 0.69
C MET A 628 -4.26 13.06 1.02
N ALA A 629 -4.55 14.03 0.15
CA ALA A 629 -5.65 14.96 0.33
C ALA A 629 -6.99 14.21 0.43
N SER A 630 -7.21 13.22 -0.45
CA SER A 630 -8.37 12.34 -0.44
C SER A 630 -8.47 11.57 0.88
N MET A 631 -7.40 10.90 1.33
CA MET A 631 -7.41 10.16 2.61
C MET A 631 -7.69 11.06 3.81
N LEU A 632 -7.10 12.25 3.88
CA LEU A 632 -7.35 13.20 4.97
C LEU A 632 -8.79 13.72 4.95
N SER A 633 -9.36 13.97 3.76
CA SER A 633 -10.75 14.42 3.60
C SER A 633 -11.77 13.36 4.03
N THR A 634 -11.41 12.08 3.98
CA THR A 634 -12.30 10.97 4.39
C THR A 634 -12.29 10.67 5.89
N LEU A 635 -11.31 11.18 6.64
CA LEU A 635 -11.20 10.95 8.09
C LEU A 635 -12.48 11.36 8.85
N PRO A 636 -13.08 12.55 8.64
CA PRO A 636 -14.34 12.92 9.30
C PRO A 636 -15.50 11.97 8.96
N ILE A 637 -15.60 11.55 7.70
CA ILE A 637 -16.64 10.63 7.21
C ILE A 637 -16.51 9.29 7.93
N THR A 638 -15.29 8.76 7.98
CA THR A 638 -14.99 7.49 8.64
C THR A 638 -15.33 7.55 10.13
N LEU A 639 -14.98 8.66 10.80
CA LEU A 639 -15.32 8.87 12.21
C LEU A 639 -16.82 8.90 12.46
N VAL A 640 -17.60 9.58 11.60
CA VAL A 640 -19.06 9.61 11.72
C VAL A 640 -19.65 8.21 11.54
N LEU A 641 -19.16 7.44 10.56
CA LEU A 641 -19.64 6.08 10.30
C LEU A 641 -19.32 5.13 11.46
N ILE A 642 -18.08 5.13 11.93
CA ILE A 642 -17.66 4.31 13.08
C ILE A 642 -18.42 4.72 14.34
N SER A 643 -18.57 6.01 14.59
CA SER A 643 -19.37 6.51 15.72
C SER A 643 -20.82 6.08 15.62
N GLY A 644 -21.44 6.18 14.44
CA GLY A 644 -22.79 5.71 14.17
C GLY A 644 -22.94 4.22 14.48
N LEU A 645 -21.98 3.40 14.06
CA LEU A 645 -21.97 1.97 14.34
C LEU A 645 -21.80 1.68 15.84
N MET A 646 -20.92 2.43 16.52
CA MET A 646 -20.72 2.32 17.97
C MET A 646 -21.95 2.70 18.77
N ILE A 647 -22.63 3.79 18.38
CA ILE A 647 -23.88 4.24 19.00
C ILE A 647 -24.97 3.17 18.83
N PHE A 648 -25.08 2.59 17.64
CA PHE A 648 -26.02 1.52 17.33
C PHE A 648 -25.71 0.25 18.15
N ALA A 649 -24.46 -0.19 18.13
CA ALA A 649 -23.95 -1.36 18.82
C ALA A 649 -24.16 -1.30 20.34
N LEU A 650 -23.73 -0.20 20.95
CA LEU A 650 -23.82 0.03 22.38
C LEU A 650 -25.20 0.56 22.79
N ARG A 651 -26.12 0.85 21.86
CA ARG A 651 -27.41 1.50 22.14
C ARG A 651 -27.27 2.72 23.06
N SER A 652 -26.18 3.47 22.93
CA SER A 652 -25.83 4.57 23.81
C SER A 652 -25.04 5.63 23.06
N VAL A 653 -25.70 6.76 22.78
CA VAL A 653 -25.08 7.93 22.16
C VAL A 653 -23.88 8.41 22.98
N ARG A 654 -24.02 8.41 24.31
CA ARG A 654 -22.98 8.86 25.24
C ARG A 654 -21.70 8.02 25.13
N LEU A 655 -21.82 6.70 25.19
CA LEU A 655 -20.65 5.80 25.10
C LEU A 655 -20.01 5.87 23.71
N GLY A 656 -20.83 5.95 22.65
CA GLY A 656 -20.33 6.17 21.29
C GLY A 656 -19.53 7.48 21.17
N MET A 657 -20.04 8.59 21.68
CA MET A 657 -19.32 9.87 21.67
C MET A 657 -18.06 9.86 22.53
N ILE A 658 -18.06 9.17 23.67
CA ILE A 658 -16.84 9.01 24.50
C ILE A 658 -15.76 8.21 23.76
N SER A 659 -16.15 7.22 22.95
CA SER A 659 -15.22 6.37 22.20
C SER A 659 -14.48 7.07 21.07
N LEU A 660 -14.97 8.21 20.57
CA LEU A 660 -14.31 8.98 19.50
C LEU A 660 -12.87 9.39 19.85
N VAL A 661 -12.67 9.89 21.06
CA VAL A 661 -11.36 10.40 21.50
C VAL A 661 -10.28 9.31 21.52
N PRO A 662 -10.48 8.15 22.20
CA PRO A 662 -9.49 7.07 22.21
C PRO A 662 -9.32 6.39 20.85
N ASN A 663 -10.27 6.51 19.92
CA ASN A 663 -10.12 5.97 18.56
C ASN A 663 -9.26 6.88 17.66
N ILE A 664 -9.29 8.21 17.85
CA ILE A 664 -8.49 9.16 17.05
C ILE A 664 -7.09 9.35 17.63
N ALA A 665 -6.96 9.35 18.96
CA ALA A 665 -5.70 9.64 19.65
C ALA A 665 -4.51 8.78 19.18
N PRO A 666 -4.65 7.46 18.91
CA PRO A 666 -3.55 6.63 18.45
C PRO A 666 -3.00 7.05 17.10
N ALA A 667 -3.88 7.44 16.16
CA ALA A 667 -3.46 7.97 14.86
C ALA A 667 -2.71 9.29 15.02
N ILE A 668 -3.21 10.22 15.84
CA ILE A 668 -2.53 11.49 16.14
C ILE A 668 -1.14 11.25 16.72
N ILE A 669 -1.02 10.35 17.70
CA ILE A 669 0.26 10.05 18.33
C ILE A 669 1.18 9.33 17.34
N GLY A 670 0.67 8.36 16.58
CA GLY A 670 1.45 7.64 15.57
C GLY A 670 2.04 8.55 14.51
N PHE A 671 1.23 9.39 13.86
CA PHE A 671 1.72 10.35 12.86
C PHE A 671 2.58 11.46 13.48
N GLY A 672 2.33 11.86 14.73
CA GLY A 672 3.21 12.78 15.46
C GLY A 672 4.59 12.17 15.76
N LEU A 673 4.66 10.87 16.06
CA LEU A 673 5.93 10.16 16.21
C LEU A 673 6.61 9.90 14.87
N TRP A 674 5.82 9.65 13.81
CA TRP A 674 6.35 9.45 12.46
C TRP A 674 7.17 10.65 11.96
N ALA A 675 6.77 11.86 12.34
CA ALA A 675 7.52 13.09 12.08
C ALA A 675 8.96 13.07 12.62
N LEU A 676 9.22 12.29 13.68
CA LEU A 676 10.55 12.14 14.28
C LEU A 676 11.33 10.96 13.71
N ILE A 677 10.66 10.00 13.07
CA ILE A 677 11.27 8.80 12.50
C ILE A 677 11.76 9.07 11.08
N SER A 678 10.86 9.59 10.23
CA SER A 678 11.10 9.81 8.80
C SER A 678 10.73 11.24 8.40
N GLY A 679 9.58 11.74 8.84
CA GLY A 679 9.05 13.04 8.40
C GLY A 679 8.48 13.04 6.98
N GLU A 680 8.60 11.94 6.23
CA GLU A 680 8.01 11.78 4.90
C GLU A 680 6.78 10.88 4.92
N ILE A 681 5.73 11.27 4.20
CA ILE A 681 4.54 10.46 3.99
C ILE A 681 4.42 10.12 2.51
N ASN A 682 4.61 8.84 2.19
CA ASN A 682 4.43 8.29 0.85
C ASN A 682 3.00 7.77 0.62
N LEU A 683 2.74 7.27 -0.60
CA LEU A 683 1.46 6.71 -1.02
C LEU A 683 0.95 5.58 -0.11
N GLY A 684 1.85 4.77 0.49
CA GLY A 684 1.47 3.67 1.38
C GLY A 684 1.05 4.15 2.78
N LEU A 685 1.66 5.23 3.28
CA LEU A 685 1.33 5.79 4.58
C LEU A 685 0.02 6.60 4.58
N SER A 686 -0.38 7.14 3.43
CA SER A 686 -1.65 7.89 3.31
C SER A 686 -2.85 7.06 3.74
N VAL A 687 -2.83 5.75 3.47
CA VAL A 687 -3.93 4.82 3.78
C VAL A 687 -3.87 4.31 5.21
N VAL A 688 -2.74 4.44 5.91
CA VAL A 688 -2.61 4.03 7.32
C VAL A 688 -3.61 4.77 8.20
N VAL A 689 -3.93 6.03 7.88
CA VAL A 689 -4.94 6.82 8.60
C VAL A 689 -6.30 6.12 8.65
N THR A 690 -6.79 5.67 7.50
CA THR A 690 -8.14 5.07 7.37
C THR A 690 -8.14 3.60 7.78
N LEU A 691 -7.07 2.87 7.41
CA LEU A 691 -6.79 1.50 7.82
C LEU A 691 -6.82 1.34 9.34
N THR A 692 -5.96 2.09 10.04
CA THR A 692 -5.77 1.93 11.48
C THR A 692 -7.01 2.33 12.25
N LEU A 693 -7.78 3.32 11.79
CA LEU A 693 -9.05 3.68 12.42
C LEU A 693 -10.04 2.51 12.41
N GLY A 694 -10.04 1.68 11.36
CA GLY A 694 -10.88 0.47 11.30
C GLY A 694 -10.43 -0.59 12.32
N ILE A 695 -9.12 -0.81 12.44
CA ILE A 695 -8.52 -1.85 13.30
C ILE A 695 -8.57 -1.46 14.79
N VAL A 696 -8.25 -0.21 15.12
CA VAL A 696 -8.09 0.28 16.49
C VAL A 696 -9.39 0.27 17.29
N VAL A 697 -10.53 0.38 16.62
CA VAL A 697 -11.85 0.43 17.28
C VAL A 697 -12.23 -0.90 17.94
N ASP A 698 -11.60 -2.01 17.54
CA ASP A 698 -11.86 -3.36 18.05
C ASP A 698 -11.74 -3.43 19.59
N ASP A 699 -10.60 -2.96 20.11
CA ASP A 699 -10.30 -3.02 21.54
C ASP A 699 -11.29 -2.18 22.36
N ALA A 700 -11.61 -0.97 21.87
CA ALA A 700 -12.60 -0.07 22.47
C ALA A 700 -14.01 -0.69 22.48
N VAL A 701 -14.46 -1.34 21.40
CA VAL A 701 -15.78 -2.01 21.33
C VAL A 701 -15.88 -3.10 22.39
N HIS A 702 -14.86 -3.97 22.45
CA HIS A 702 -14.83 -5.08 23.40
C HIS A 702 -14.79 -4.58 24.84
N PHE A 703 -14.00 -3.54 25.14
CA PHE A 703 -13.94 -2.92 26.47
C PHE A 703 -15.27 -2.28 26.86
N LEU A 704 -15.83 -1.43 25.98
CA LEU A 704 -17.07 -0.70 26.21
C LEU A 704 -18.28 -1.62 26.36
N SER A 705 -18.33 -2.73 25.61
CA SER A 705 -19.41 -3.71 25.74
C SER A 705 -19.44 -4.34 27.15
N LYS A 706 -18.27 -4.70 27.71
CA LYS A 706 -18.19 -5.24 29.09
C LYS A 706 -18.48 -4.18 30.14
N TYR A 707 -17.95 -2.97 29.94
CA TYR A 707 -18.22 -1.84 30.80
C TYR A 707 -19.72 -1.52 30.85
N GLN A 708 -20.39 -1.41 29.70
CA GLN A 708 -21.81 -1.13 29.61
C GLN A 708 -22.64 -2.21 30.31
N ARG A 709 -22.30 -3.48 30.11
CA ARG A 709 -22.99 -4.58 30.79
C ARG A 709 -22.90 -4.45 32.31
N ALA A 710 -21.72 -4.14 32.85
CA ALA A 710 -21.56 -3.90 34.28
C ALA A 710 -22.40 -2.72 34.78
N ARG A 711 -22.48 -1.63 34.01
CA ARG A 711 -23.34 -0.47 34.32
C ARG A 711 -24.83 -0.82 34.30
N ILE A 712 -25.27 -1.67 33.37
CA ILE A 712 -26.65 -2.20 33.32
C ILE A 712 -26.94 -3.10 34.51
N GLU A 713 -25.95 -3.89 34.97
CA GLU A 713 -26.03 -4.71 36.18
C GLU A 713 -25.96 -3.89 37.50
N GLY A 714 -25.98 -2.55 37.42
CA GLY A 714 -26.06 -1.65 38.57
C GLY A 714 -24.72 -1.28 39.22
N LYS A 715 -23.59 -1.66 38.62
CA LYS A 715 -22.25 -1.33 39.13
C LYS A 715 -21.92 0.15 38.89
N SER A 716 -21.09 0.72 39.77
CA SER A 716 -20.54 2.06 39.58
C SER A 716 -19.56 2.13 38.39
N ALA A 717 -19.20 3.34 37.94
CA ALA A 717 -18.21 3.53 36.87
C ALA A 717 -16.89 2.82 37.17
N GLU A 718 -16.41 2.91 38.41
CA GLU A 718 -15.15 2.32 38.85
C GLU A 718 -15.19 0.79 38.86
N GLU A 719 -16.27 0.23 39.39
CA GLU A 719 -16.49 -1.22 39.39
C GLU A 719 -16.70 -1.77 37.98
N ALA A 720 -17.34 -1.00 37.09
CA ALA A 720 -17.52 -1.35 35.70
C ALA A 720 -16.18 -1.35 34.93
N VAL A 721 -15.29 -0.38 35.19
CA VAL A 721 -13.92 -0.38 34.64
C VAL A 721 -13.15 -1.61 35.12
N ARG A 722 -13.13 -1.89 36.43
CA ARG A 722 -12.46 -3.08 36.99
C ARG A 722 -13.01 -4.37 36.37
N TYR A 723 -14.33 -4.44 36.20
CA TYR A 723 -14.97 -5.58 35.55
C TYR A 723 -14.53 -5.75 34.09
N ALA A 724 -14.40 -4.67 33.32
CA ALA A 724 -13.89 -4.72 31.96
C ALA A 724 -12.44 -5.23 31.91
N PHE A 725 -11.54 -4.70 32.75
CA PHE A 725 -10.15 -5.19 32.86
C PHE A 725 -10.07 -6.68 33.19
N HIS A 726 -10.80 -7.12 34.22
CA HIS A 726 -10.80 -8.52 34.65
C HIS A 726 -11.33 -9.46 33.55
N THR A 727 -12.36 -9.04 32.81
CA THR A 727 -13.05 -9.93 31.86
C THR A 727 -12.41 -9.96 30.48
N VAL A 728 -12.06 -8.80 29.91
CA VAL A 728 -11.59 -8.70 28.53
C VAL A 728 -10.15 -8.20 28.40
N GLY A 729 -9.57 -7.54 29.40
CA GLY A 729 -8.23 -6.93 29.30
C GLY A 729 -7.12 -7.91 28.89
N ARG A 730 -7.19 -9.18 29.33
CA ARG A 730 -6.26 -10.22 28.88
C ARG A 730 -6.42 -10.54 27.39
N ALA A 731 -7.64 -10.56 26.87
CA ALA A 731 -7.87 -10.81 25.44
C ALA A 731 -7.33 -9.65 24.61
N LEU A 732 -7.59 -8.40 25.01
CA LEU A 732 -7.11 -7.18 24.33
C LEU A 732 -5.58 -7.15 24.22
N TRP A 733 -4.87 -7.28 25.34
CA TRP A 733 -3.39 -7.34 25.32
C TRP A 733 -2.84 -8.41 24.37
N ILE A 734 -3.52 -9.54 24.33
CA ILE A 734 -3.12 -10.69 23.53
C ILE A 734 -3.33 -10.40 22.04
N THR A 735 -4.49 -9.90 21.65
CA THR A 735 -4.81 -9.59 20.25
C THR A 735 -3.90 -8.49 19.74
N THR A 736 -3.72 -7.40 20.48
CA THR A 736 -2.81 -6.31 20.11
C THR A 736 -1.39 -6.82 19.88
N VAL A 737 -0.84 -7.66 20.76
CA VAL A 737 0.54 -8.18 20.58
C VAL A 737 0.67 -9.02 19.30
N VAL A 738 -0.35 -9.79 18.94
CA VAL A 738 -0.35 -10.55 17.68
C VAL A 738 -0.44 -9.63 16.47
N LEU A 739 -1.31 -8.61 16.53
CA LEU A 739 -1.44 -7.63 15.45
C LEU A 739 -0.14 -6.84 15.27
N VAL A 740 0.44 -6.33 16.36
CA VAL A 740 1.73 -5.62 16.36
C VAL A 740 2.83 -6.51 15.79
N ALA A 741 2.93 -7.77 16.24
CA ALA A 741 3.91 -8.71 15.70
C ALA A 741 3.68 -8.95 14.20
N GLY A 742 2.44 -8.97 13.74
CA GLY A 742 2.15 -9.19 12.33
C GLY A 742 2.43 -8.02 11.41
N PHE A 743 2.04 -6.82 11.82
CA PHE A 743 2.44 -5.60 11.12
C PHE A 743 3.96 -5.36 11.21
N SER A 744 4.63 -5.85 12.27
CA SER A 744 6.10 -5.85 12.34
C SER A 744 6.75 -6.81 11.34
N VAL A 745 6.11 -7.94 11.00
CA VAL A 745 6.58 -8.80 9.90
C VAL A 745 6.45 -8.05 8.57
N LEU A 746 5.33 -7.37 8.35
CA LEU A 746 5.16 -6.54 7.15
C LEU A 746 6.19 -5.39 7.08
N ALA A 747 6.59 -4.84 8.23
CA ALA A 747 7.65 -3.83 8.34
C ALA A 747 9.04 -4.32 7.86
N MET A 748 9.22 -5.62 7.63
CA MET A 748 10.46 -6.21 7.11
C MET A 748 10.48 -6.31 5.57
N SER A 749 9.44 -5.84 4.87
CA SER A 749 9.41 -5.85 3.39
C SER A 749 10.53 -4.97 2.81
N SER A 750 11.14 -5.45 1.72
CA SER A 750 12.09 -4.66 0.91
C SER A 750 11.42 -3.54 0.12
N PHE A 751 10.08 -3.54 0.07
CA PHE A 751 9.26 -2.51 -0.56
C PHE A 751 8.76 -1.49 0.47
N ARG A 752 9.26 -0.24 0.38
CA ARG A 752 9.02 0.86 1.34
C ARG A 752 7.54 1.12 1.62
N LEU A 753 6.67 1.03 0.60
CA LEU A 753 5.22 1.19 0.78
C LEU A 753 4.63 0.16 1.75
N ASN A 754 5.12 -1.09 1.71
CA ASN A 754 4.67 -2.14 2.61
C ASN A 754 5.34 -2.01 3.98
N SER A 755 6.64 -1.74 4.03
CA SER A 755 7.39 -1.67 5.28
C SER A 755 7.01 -0.45 6.14
N ASP A 756 6.89 0.74 5.55
CA ASP A 756 6.43 1.94 6.24
C ASP A 756 4.99 1.78 6.75
N MET A 757 4.10 1.23 5.90
CA MET A 757 2.72 0.90 6.30
C MET A 757 2.70 -0.09 7.47
N GLY A 758 3.56 -1.12 7.44
CA GLY A 758 3.72 -2.10 8.51
C GLY A 758 4.19 -1.46 9.82
N LEU A 759 5.27 -0.67 9.76
CA LEU A 759 5.87 -0.03 10.92
C LEU A 759 4.91 0.96 11.59
N LEU A 760 4.33 1.88 10.81
CA LEU A 760 3.40 2.87 11.37
C LEU A 760 2.14 2.21 11.92
N SER A 761 1.58 1.20 11.24
CA SER A 761 0.43 0.45 11.74
C SER A 761 0.74 -0.27 13.06
N ALA A 762 1.91 -0.91 13.17
CA ALA A 762 2.34 -1.55 14.41
C ALA A 762 2.45 -0.54 15.58
N ILE A 763 3.02 0.65 15.32
CA ILE A 763 3.11 1.75 16.29
C ILE A 763 1.71 2.20 16.72
N VAL A 764 0.82 2.49 15.76
CA VAL A 764 -0.53 2.99 16.03
C VAL A 764 -1.36 1.95 16.81
N ILE A 765 -1.30 0.67 16.43
CA ILE A 765 -2.02 -0.41 17.11
C ILE A 765 -1.51 -0.60 18.54
N PHE A 766 -0.19 -0.51 18.77
CA PHE A 766 0.35 -0.57 20.13
C PHE A 766 -0.12 0.63 20.98
N ILE A 767 -0.08 1.84 20.43
CA ILE A 767 -0.55 3.04 21.12
C ILE A 767 -2.06 2.95 21.40
N ALA A 768 -2.84 2.38 20.49
CA ALA A 768 -4.27 2.17 20.67
C ALA A 768 -4.59 1.40 21.96
N LEU A 769 -3.90 0.29 22.19
CA LEU A 769 -4.07 -0.46 23.43
C LEU A 769 -3.71 0.37 24.67
N VAL A 770 -2.62 1.15 24.61
CA VAL A 770 -2.20 2.02 25.71
C VAL A 770 -3.28 3.08 25.99
N VAL A 771 -3.82 3.69 24.94
CA VAL A 771 -4.90 4.67 25.02
C VAL A 771 -6.18 4.04 25.57
N ASP A 772 -6.54 2.83 25.15
CA ASP A 772 -7.72 2.11 25.64
C ASP A 772 -7.60 1.62 27.08
N PHE A 773 -6.38 1.37 27.56
CA PHE A 773 -6.15 1.00 28.95
C PHE A 773 -6.03 2.22 29.87
N ILE A 774 -5.63 3.39 29.37
CA ILE A 774 -5.33 4.55 30.22
C ILE A 774 -6.38 5.65 30.04
N LEU A 775 -6.56 6.13 28.81
CA LEU A 775 -7.39 7.28 28.50
C LEU A 775 -8.88 6.91 28.51
N LEU A 776 -9.28 5.83 27.84
CA LEU A 776 -10.68 5.41 27.74
C LEU A 776 -11.34 5.22 29.12
N PRO A 777 -10.75 4.51 30.10
CA PRO A 777 -11.38 4.31 31.41
C PRO A 777 -11.45 5.62 32.20
N SER A 778 -10.43 6.48 32.05
CA SER A 778 -10.39 7.81 32.68
C SER A 778 -11.52 8.71 32.15
N LEU A 779 -11.77 8.70 30.84
CA LEU A 779 -12.90 9.41 30.22
C LEU A 779 -14.25 8.87 30.70
N LEU A 780 -14.42 7.55 30.74
CA LEU A 780 -15.65 6.92 31.23
C LEU A 780 -15.97 7.33 32.67
N MET A 781 -15.00 7.28 33.58
CA MET A 781 -15.21 7.66 34.98
C MET A 781 -15.57 9.14 35.18
N ILE A 782 -15.14 10.03 34.28
CA ILE A 782 -15.47 11.46 34.35
C ILE A 782 -16.85 11.76 33.72
N PHE A 783 -17.10 11.21 32.53
CA PHE A 783 -18.22 11.61 31.70
C PHE A 783 -19.46 10.74 31.84
N ASP A 784 -19.33 9.50 32.32
CA ASP A 784 -20.45 8.57 32.55
C ASP A 784 -20.95 8.57 34.01
N LYS A 785 -21.68 9.63 34.36
CA LYS A 785 -22.23 9.87 35.71
C LYS A 785 -23.64 9.27 35.96
N GLN A 786 -24.20 8.47 35.03
CA GLN A 786 -25.58 7.96 35.19
C GLN A 786 -25.70 6.83 36.22
N THR A 787 -26.44 7.04 37.30
CA THR A 787 -26.58 6.07 38.40
C THR A 787 -27.41 4.84 38.09
N HIS A 788 -28.28 4.85 37.05
CA HIS A 788 -29.04 3.68 36.61
C HIS A 788 -29.30 3.67 35.10
N TYR A 789 -28.85 2.63 34.38
CA TYR A 789 -29.40 2.25 33.08
C TYR A 789 -30.68 1.43 33.36
N SER A 790 -31.81 2.10 33.56
CA SER A 790 -33.09 1.42 33.81
C SER A 790 -33.48 0.54 32.62
N VAL A 791 -33.67 -0.75 32.87
CA VAL A 791 -34.30 -1.68 31.94
C VAL A 791 -35.75 -1.22 31.75
N ASN A 792 -36.10 -0.76 30.54
CA ASN A 792 -37.50 -0.61 30.13
C ASN A 792 -38.12 -2.00 29.99
N THR A 793 -38.55 -2.61 31.10
CA THR A 793 -39.51 -3.71 31.06
C THR A 793 -40.89 -3.13 30.79
N GLN A 794 -41.24 -3.02 29.50
CA GLN A 794 -42.64 -2.97 29.09
C GLN A 794 -43.27 -4.34 29.34
N HIS A 795 -43.75 -4.56 30.56
CA HIS A 795 -44.87 -5.45 30.81
C HIS A 795 -45.76 -4.76 31.84
N GLU A 796 -46.76 -4.04 31.35
CA GLU A 796 -47.93 -3.66 32.14
C GLU A 796 -48.57 -4.95 32.67
N SER A 797 -48.32 -5.27 33.92
CA SER A 797 -49.17 -6.18 34.68
C SER A 797 -50.51 -5.46 34.89
N LYS A 798 -51.51 -5.82 34.09
CA LYS A 798 -52.91 -5.48 34.37
C LYS A 798 -53.27 -5.97 35.79
N PRO A 799 -53.96 -5.17 36.62
CA PRO A 799 -54.51 -5.67 37.87
C PRO A 799 -55.77 -6.49 37.57
N ASP A 800 -55.76 -7.75 37.97
CA ASP A 800 -56.95 -8.59 38.04
C ASP A 800 -57.98 -7.94 38.98
N THR A 801 -59.16 -7.60 38.46
CA THR A 801 -60.31 -7.22 39.27
C THR A 801 -61.43 -8.22 39.02
N LYS A 802 -61.69 -9.11 39.97
CA LYS A 802 -62.90 -9.93 40.04
C LYS A 802 -63.85 -9.34 41.07
N SER A 803 -65.06 -9.06 40.60
CA SER A 803 -66.35 -9.18 41.31
C SER A 803 -66.57 -8.30 42.55
N GLN A 804 -67.50 -7.34 42.42
CA GLN A 804 -68.75 -7.39 43.19
C GLN A 804 -69.84 -6.52 42.57
N LEU A 805 -71.08 -6.98 42.80
CA LEU A 805 -72.33 -6.58 42.17
C LEU A 805 -72.81 -5.16 42.52
N SER A 806 -73.67 -4.67 41.62
CA SER A 806 -75.02 -4.14 41.90
C SER A 806 -75.28 -2.66 41.63
N SER A 807 -76.41 -2.49 40.93
CA SER A 807 -77.39 -1.40 41.00
C SER A 807 -77.12 -0.08 40.26
N THR A 808 -77.97 0.10 39.25
CA THR A 808 -78.76 1.31 38.95
C THR A 808 -78.07 2.59 38.47
N ALA A 809 -78.33 2.86 37.19
CA ALA A 809 -79.08 4.01 36.71
C ALA A 809 -78.32 5.30 36.31
N GLU A 810 -78.90 5.88 35.26
CA GLU A 810 -78.87 7.26 34.78
C GLU A 810 -77.92 7.65 33.63
N LEU A 811 -78.60 7.78 32.48
CA LEU A 811 -78.40 8.72 31.38
C LEU A 811 -77.73 10.04 31.78
N THR A 812 -76.84 10.54 30.91
CA THR A 812 -76.95 11.83 30.16
C THR A 812 -75.62 12.07 29.42
N THR A 813 -75.60 11.93 28.10
CA THR A 813 -75.54 13.02 27.08
C THR A 813 -74.34 13.97 27.12
N SER A 814 -73.70 14.03 25.94
CA SER A 814 -73.26 15.25 25.23
C SER A 814 -71.76 15.60 25.23
N THR A 815 -71.14 15.30 24.08
CA THR A 815 -70.26 16.19 23.28
C THR A 815 -69.34 17.18 24.02
N LYS A 816 -68.03 16.99 23.85
CA LYS A 816 -67.27 17.59 22.73
C LYS A 816 -66.00 16.79 22.47
#